data_AF-A0A6V6ZAQ2-F1
#
_entry.id   AF-A0A6V6ZAQ2-F1
#
_cell.length_a   1.000
_cell.length_b   1.000
_cell.length_c   1.000
_cell.angle_alpha   90.00
_cell.angle_beta   90.00
_cell.angle_gamma   90.00
#
_symmetry.space_group_name_H-M   'P 1'
#
loop_
_entity.id
_entity.type
_entity.pdbx_description
1 polymer ?
#
loop_
_entity_poly.entity_id
_entity_poly.type
_entity_poly.pdbx_seq_one_letter_code
_entity_poly.pdbx_strand_id
1 'polypeptide(L)'
;MKKHQLFICFVFSFWASCTTTIRAQNGDQILDGIGETGLIARYVFAGDAKDWSRNNLHGKIQDVKAKFVNDDQFGTVLSLSADSKAFVSIPADGLIGEESLSISGWIYLRSAQKGQRFFDFGKNNNSHLFFASAGTEKEDGIQTEVVTESGAKFKSTAKALETGKWNHVTVVINFPSKSISTYVNGVLACETKNAALDLAKLFDYNSAEKNRLYIGKYLAEDNIYLNAKLHDFRIYRVPLTDKQITRIYNNALKEGQEEEESGEEQTADLPKFASTTPQLYNQFLTSVSDVKAQTVVGSLPRLPGYIKGVYKNGIQGPEVRVIWPSPKDNTQVLKSGQYIITGTIPGTDLKPKAIVSVKEGKETKTPDRNLETFKLDQVVLNKDSKGSQNKFIENRDKFLTTLATTDPDSFLYMFRNAFGQEQPKEAEPLGVWDTQETKLRGHATGHYLTAIAQAYASTGYDKTLQANFAGKMEYMVNTLYQLEQLSGNPREAGGKFIADPTEVSPGPGKTTYDSDLSPEAIRTDYQNWGKGFISAYPPDQFIMLEKGATYGGQKTQIWAPYYTLHKILAGLMDVYEVSGNEKALATAKGMGDWVYARMKKLPTETLISMWNRYIAGEFGGMNEAMARLYRITKDSHYLEVAQLFDNIKVFYGDANHSHGLAKNVDTFRGLHANQHIPQIMGALEMYRDSDTADYYHVADNFWNKTVNDYMYSIGGVAGARNPANAECFISQPATIYENGFSSGGQNETCATYNMLKLTGDLFLYDQRGELMDYYERGLYNHILSSVAENSPANTYHVPLRPGALKQFGNPHMTGFTCCNGTAIESNTKFQNSIYFKSAANDALYVNLYIPSTLKWTEKNVTIEQKTSFPNEDHTQLTIKGNGNFTINVRVPHWANKGFFVKINGKPEKIKATPGSYLRLNKKWKDGDTIELQMPFDFHLEPVMDQQNIASLFYGPILLAAEETEPRKDWRKVTLDVKNIGKTIEGDPTKLEFKIDGTLYKPFYETYGRHSVYLDVTLK
;
A
#
# COMPACT_ATOMS: atom_id res chain seq x y z
N MET A 1 38.98 75.21 0.62
CA MET A 1 40.44 75.35 0.86
C MET A 1 41.03 74.00 1.27
N LYS A 2 42.35 73.86 1.09
CA LYS A 2 43.27 72.76 1.45
C LYS A 2 43.01 72.09 2.83
N LYS A 3 43.54 70.90 3.18
CA LYS A 3 43.96 69.64 2.48
C LYS A 3 44.70 68.75 3.51
N HIS A 4 44.76 67.42 3.27
CA HIS A 4 45.77 66.45 3.79
C HIS A 4 45.65 65.98 5.26
N GLN A 5 45.98 64.74 5.64
CA GLN A 5 46.38 63.48 4.93
C GLN A 5 46.02 62.26 5.84
N LEU A 6 46.13 60.97 5.50
CA LEU A 6 46.75 60.30 4.34
C LEU A 6 45.78 59.27 3.69
N PHE A 7 46.16 57.98 3.52
CA PHE A 7 45.41 56.91 2.84
C PHE A 7 46.02 55.52 3.19
N ILE A 8 45.21 54.44 3.26
CA ILE A 8 45.30 53.21 2.43
C ILE A 8 44.20 52.21 2.84
N CYS A 9 43.65 51.51 1.85
CA CYS A 9 42.48 50.64 1.96
C CYS A 9 42.83 49.21 2.44
N PHE A 10 41.86 48.49 3.00
CA PHE A 10 41.27 47.33 2.32
C PHE A 10 39.88 47.00 2.87
N VAL A 11 38.97 46.60 1.98
CA VAL A 11 37.60 46.17 2.30
C VAL A 11 37.59 44.67 2.52
N PHE A 12 37.01 44.19 3.62
CA PHE A 12 36.42 42.85 3.69
C PHE A 12 35.20 42.82 4.63
N SER A 13 34.02 42.82 4.02
CA SER A 13 32.78 42.46 4.71
C SER A 13 32.77 40.96 4.96
N PHE A 14 32.95 40.53 6.21
CA PHE A 14 32.84 39.11 6.55
C PHE A 14 31.37 38.70 6.64
N TRP A 15 30.87 38.06 5.58
CA TRP A 15 29.68 37.22 5.67
C TRP A 15 30.00 36.02 6.58
N ALA A 16 29.40 35.99 7.77
CA ALA A 16 29.36 34.79 8.60
C ALA A 16 28.22 33.88 8.12
N SER A 17 28.38 33.31 6.92
CA SER A 17 27.51 32.25 6.45
C SER A 17 27.73 31.02 7.34
N CYS A 18 26.76 30.67 8.19
CA CYS A 18 26.69 29.32 8.74
C CYS A 18 26.28 28.35 7.63
N THR A 19 27.24 28.01 6.76
CA THR A 19 27.10 26.88 5.84
C THR A 19 27.21 25.59 6.63
N THR A 20 26.10 25.16 7.24
CA THR A 20 25.88 23.75 7.51
C THR A 20 25.86 23.04 6.16
N THR A 21 27.01 22.49 5.76
CA THR A 21 27.15 21.70 4.54
C THR A 21 26.43 20.37 4.73
N ILE A 22 25.12 20.38 4.48
CA ILE A 22 24.31 19.17 4.33
C ILE A 22 24.87 18.45 3.09
N ARG A 23 25.49 17.29 3.32
CA ARG A 23 25.91 16.38 2.27
C ARG A 23 24.91 15.22 2.25
N ALA A 24 24.10 15.15 1.20
CA ALA A 24 23.29 13.98 0.87
C ALA A 24 23.79 13.40 -0.46
N GLN A 25 24.15 12.13 -0.47
CA GLN A 25 24.82 11.45 -1.58
C GLN A 25 23.91 10.40 -2.20
N ASN A 26 24.04 10.19 -3.51
CA ASN A 26 23.84 8.94 -4.25
C ASN A 26 22.95 7.86 -3.58
N GLY A 27 21.70 7.72 -4.02
CA GLY A 27 21.16 6.35 -4.11
C GLY A 27 19.66 6.07 -4.04
N ASP A 28 18.78 7.01 -3.71
CA ASP A 28 17.35 6.65 -3.56
C ASP A 28 16.52 6.97 -4.81
N GLN A 29 15.84 5.96 -5.36
CA GLN A 29 14.97 6.04 -6.55
C GLN A 29 13.84 7.09 -6.46
N ILE A 30 13.46 7.45 -5.24
CA ILE A 30 12.50 8.52 -4.92
C ILE A 30 13.06 9.87 -5.38
N LEU A 31 14.38 10.10 -5.26
CA LEU A 31 15.06 11.30 -5.75
C LEU A 31 15.03 11.39 -7.28
N ASP A 32 14.80 10.27 -7.98
CA ASP A 32 14.60 10.22 -9.42
C ASP A 32 13.12 10.41 -9.83
N GLY A 33 12.21 10.57 -8.87
CA GLY A 33 10.76 10.70 -9.10
C GLY A 33 10.09 9.36 -9.42
N ILE A 34 10.56 8.27 -8.80
CA ILE A 34 10.09 6.90 -9.03
C ILE A 34 9.70 6.27 -7.68
N GLY A 35 8.44 5.84 -7.55
CA GLY A 35 7.94 5.12 -6.37
C GLY A 35 8.65 3.79 -6.13
N GLU A 36 8.57 3.25 -4.91
CA GLU A 36 9.54 2.26 -4.44
C GLU A 36 9.48 0.92 -5.16
N THR A 37 8.26 0.49 -5.48
CA THR A 37 7.98 -0.72 -6.26
C THR A 37 8.42 -0.62 -7.73
N GLY A 38 8.79 0.57 -8.21
CA GLY A 38 9.15 0.79 -9.63
C GLY A 38 10.48 0.17 -10.05
N LEU A 39 11.42 -0.04 -9.12
CA LEU A 39 12.73 -0.65 -9.39
C LEU A 39 12.68 -2.18 -9.20
N ILE A 40 13.28 -2.90 -10.14
CA ILE A 40 13.48 -4.35 -10.11
C ILE A 40 14.86 -4.67 -9.54
N ALA A 41 15.92 -4.04 -10.06
CA ALA A 41 17.29 -4.33 -9.66
C ALA A 41 18.22 -3.14 -9.89
N ARG A 42 19.28 -3.01 -9.08
CA ARG A 42 20.31 -1.97 -9.23
C ARG A 42 21.70 -2.41 -8.82
N TYR A 43 22.67 -2.23 -9.71
CA TYR A 43 24.07 -2.59 -9.52
C TYR A 43 24.94 -1.35 -9.66
N VAL A 44 25.38 -0.80 -8.53
CA VAL A 44 26.25 0.39 -8.51
C VAL A 44 27.63 0.09 -9.10
N PHE A 45 28.08 -1.18 -8.98
CA PHE A 45 29.40 -1.65 -9.39
C PHE A 45 30.58 -1.01 -8.65
N ALA A 46 30.37 -0.64 -7.38
CA ALA A 46 31.35 -0.01 -6.50
C ALA A 46 32.13 -1.02 -5.63
N GLY A 47 32.68 -2.08 -6.25
CA GLY A 47 33.46 -3.13 -5.58
C GLY A 47 32.81 -4.52 -5.57
N ASP A 48 31.51 -4.60 -5.91
CA ASP A 48 30.75 -5.84 -6.04
C ASP A 48 29.77 -5.79 -7.23
N ALA A 49 28.99 -6.86 -7.41
CA ALA A 49 27.83 -6.91 -8.30
C ALA A 49 26.52 -7.10 -7.51
N LYS A 50 26.44 -6.53 -6.31
CA LYS A 50 25.31 -6.64 -5.41
C LYS A 50 24.12 -5.85 -5.93
N ASP A 51 22.92 -6.35 -5.64
CA ASP A 51 21.67 -5.65 -5.95
C ASP A 51 21.25 -4.74 -4.78
N TRP A 52 21.18 -3.44 -5.07
CA TRP A 52 20.80 -2.37 -4.14
C TRP A 52 19.30 -2.02 -4.18
N SER A 53 18.50 -2.69 -5.01
CA SER A 53 17.04 -2.47 -5.07
C SER A 53 16.27 -3.03 -3.86
N ARG A 54 16.94 -3.82 -3.01
CA ARG A 54 16.38 -4.61 -1.89
C ARG A 54 15.50 -5.79 -2.33
N ASN A 55 15.47 -6.12 -3.63
CA ASN A 55 14.87 -7.37 -4.13
C ASN A 55 15.85 -8.56 -4.09
N ASN A 56 17.12 -8.31 -3.74
CA ASN A 56 18.19 -9.31 -3.54
C ASN A 56 18.56 -10.08 -4.81
N LEU A 57 18.38 -9.49 -5.99
CA LEU A 57 18.71 -10.07 -7.29
C LEU A 57 20.23 -9.95 -7.57
N HIS A 58 21.07 -10.40 -6.64
CA HIS A 58 22.51 -10.18 -6.67
C HIS A 58 23.17 -10.79 -7.93
N GLY A 59 23.91 -9.96 -8.65
CA GLY A 59 24.63 -10.35 -9.86
C GLY A 59 25.87 -11.18 -9.52
N LYS A 60 26.24 -12.08 -10.44
CA LYS A 60 27.48 -12.87 -10.38
C LYS A 60 28.41 -12.42 -11.50
N ILE A 61 29.62 -12.01 -11.14
CA ILE A 61 30.66 -11.69 -12.10
C ILE A 61 31.26 -13.00 -12.59
N GLN A 62 31.27 -13.20 -13.90
CA GLN A 62 31.79 -14.37 -14.58
C GLN A 62 33.19 -14.02 -15.11
N ASP A 63 34.16 -14.91 -14.87
CA ASP A 63 35.62 -14.72 -14.99
C ASP A 63 36.28 -13.80 -13.92
N VAL A 64 37.34 -14.32 -13.30
CA VAL A 64 38.14 -13.67 -12.25
C VAL A 64 39.01 -12.51 -12.76
N LYS A 65 39.10 -12.31 -14.08
CA LYS A 65 39.85 -11.21 -14.70
C LYS A 65 39.09 -9.89 -14.74
N ALA A 66 37.79 -9.88 -14.45
CA ALA A 66 37.06 -8.65 -14.16
C ALA A 66 37.74 -7.89 -13.01
N LYS A 67 37.83 -6.57 -13.10
CA LYS A 67 38.46 -5.74 -12.07
C LYS A 67 37.59 -4.56 -11.72
N PHE A 68 37.56 -4.22 -10.43
CA PHE A 68 37.15 -2.90 -9.99
C PHE A 68 38.33 -1.95 -10.10
N VAL A 69 38.10 -0.77 -10.66
CA VAL A 69 39.12 0.26 -10.88
C VAL A 69 38.61 1.61 -10.40
N ASN A 70 39.51 2.49 -9.96
CA ASN A 70 39.16 3.86 -9.66
C ASN A 70 38.95 4.66 -10.96
N ASP A 71 37.98 5.57 -10.92
CA ASP A 71 37.52 6.43 -12.01
C ASP A 71 37.29 7.83 -11.46
N ASP A 72 37.73 8.85 -12.19
CA ASP A 72 37.70 10.24 -11.70
C ASP A 72 36.27 10.80 -11.55
N GLN A 73 35.27 10.18 -12.19
CA GLN A 73 33.88 10.63 -12.18
C GLN A 73 32.99 9.84 -11.21
N PHE A 74 33.17 8.53 -11.12
CA PHE A 74 32.30 7.64 -10.33
C PHE A 74 33.01 6.88 -9.20
N GLY A 75 34.29 7.15 -8.94
CA GLY A 75 35.06 6.42 -7.93
C GLY A 75 35.30 4.98 -8.36
N THR A 76 34.91 4.00 -7.55
CA THR A 76 35.09 2.58 -7.91
C THR A 76 34.04 2.12 -8.93
N VAL A 77 34.50 1.60 -10.08
CA VAL A 77 33.65 1.08 -11.17
C VAL A 77 34.10 -0.30 -11.66
N LEU A 78 33.19 -1.07 -12.25
CA LEU A 78 33.51 -2.36 -12.87
C LEU A 78 34.15 -2.17 -14.25
N SER A 79 35.32 -2.76 -14.47
CA SER A 79 36.04 -2.78 -15.74
C SER A 79 35.99 -4.18 -16.37
N LEU A 80 35.27 -4.29 -17.49
CA LEU A 80 35.28 -5.46 -18.38
C LEU A 80 36.28 -5.23 -19.52
N SER A 81 36.93 -6.29 -20.02
CA SER A 81 37.93 -6.20 -21.09
C SER A 81 37.72 -7.31 -22.14
N ALA A 82 37.97 -7.01 -23.42
CA ALA A 82 37.71 -7.95 -24.51
C ALA A 82 38.49 -9.28 -24.41
N ASP A 83 39.69 -9.25 -23.83
CA ASP A 83 40.56 -10.41 -23.59
C ASP A 83 40.18 -11.24 -22.35
N SER A 84 39.31 -10.68 -21.50
CA SER A 84 38.97 -11.26 -20.19
C SER A 84 37.82 -12.26 -20.22
N LYS A 85 37.04 -12.33 -21.31
CA LYS A 85 35.75 -13.05 -21.39
C LYS A 85 34.77 -12.74 -20.25
N ALA A 86 34.97 -11.62 -19.55
CA ALA A 86 34.23 -11.31 -18.35
C ALA A 86 32.89 -10.63 -18.64
N PHE A 87 31.87 -10.99 -17.85
CA PHE A 87 30.51 -10.43 -17.93
C PHE A 87 29.80 -10.58 -16.58
N VAL A 88 28.63 -9.95 -16.43
CA VAL A 88 27.79 -10.12 -15.23
C VAL A 88 26.52 -10.89 -15.61
N SER A 89 26.18 -11.91 -14.84
CA SER A 89 24.91 -12.64 -14.94
C SER A 89 23.99 -12.27 -13.76
N ILE A 90 22.73 -11.96 -14.03
CA ILE A 90 21.73 -11.52 -13.05
C ILE A 90 20.62 -12.58 -12.89
N PRO A 91 20.12 -12.81 -11.65
CA PRO A 91 18.93 -13.64 -11.41
C PRO A 91 17.70 -13.10 -12.16
N ALA A 92 16.98 -13.97 -12.86
CA ALA A 92 15.93 -13.56 -13.79
C ALA A 92 14.53 -13.45 -13.18
N ASP A 93 14.39 -13.83 -11.91
CA ASP A 93 13.14 -13.86 -11.14
C ASP A 93 12.41 -12.50 -11.17
N GLY A 94 13.17 -11.41 -11.11
CA GLY A 94 12.64 -10.05 -11.13
C GLY A 94 12.02 -9.59 -12.46
N LEU A 95 12.18 -10.33 -13.56
CA LEU A 95 11.55 -10.00 -14.85
C LEU A 95 10.30 -10.85 -15.16
N ILE A 96 9.92 -11.76 -14.28
CA ILE A 96 8.75 -12.62 -14.48
C ILE A 96 7.48 -11.81 -14.26
N GLY A 97 6.55 -11.89 -15.22
CA GLY A 97 5.25 -11.22 -15.13
C GLY A 97 5.25 -9.72 -15.45
N GLU A 98 6.39 -9.14 -15.82
CA GLU A 98 6.49 -7.70 -16.09
C GLU A 98 5.95 -7.32 -17.46
N GLU A 99 5.21 -6.22 -17.53
CA GLU A 99 4.59 -5.78 -18.79
C GLU A 99 5.43 -4.75 -19.54
N SER A 100 6.10 -3.87 -18.81
CA SER A 100 6.98 -2.84 -19.34
C SER A 100 8.30 -2.87 -18.60
N LEU A 101 9.37 -2.42 -19.27
CA LEU A 101 10.72 -2.59 -18.78
C LEU A 101 11.56 -1.38 -19.16
N SER A 102 12.20 -0.73 -18.19
CA SER A 102 13.23 0.26 -18.47
C SER A 102 14.58 -0.22 -17.95
N ILE A 103 15.61 -0.19 -18.78
CA ILE A 103 16.98 -0.58 -18.44
C ILE A 103 17.88 0.64 -18.62
N SER A 104 18.49 1.10 -17.54
CA SER A 104 19.35 2.29 -17.50
C SER A 104 20.77 1.89 -17.06
N GLY A 105 21.80 2.59 -17.53
CA GLY A 105 23.13 2.43 -16.96
C GLY A 105 24.20 3.27 -17.62
N TRP A 106 25.34 3.42 -16.93
CA TRP A 106 26.50 4.15 -17.42
C TRP A 106 27.52 3.20 -18.07
N ILE A 107 28.00 3.60 -19.24
CA ILE A 107 28.97 2.84 -20.04
C ILE A 107 30.08 3.77 -20.57
N TYR A 108 31.33 3.46 -20.20
CA TYR A 108 32.53 4.03 -20.80
C TYR A 108 33.03 3.06 -21.87
N LEU A 109 32.65 3.28 -23.13
CA LEU A 109 33.03 2.37 -24.23
C LEU A 109 34.49 2.62 -24.64
N ARG A 110 35.34 1.59 -24.60
CA ARG A 110 36.76 1.72 -25.03
C ARG A 110 36.97 1.53 -26.53
N SER A 111 36.12 0.72 -27.17
CA SER A 111 36.24 0.35 -28.59
C SER A 111 34.87 0.31 -29.25
N ALA A 112 34.77 0.84 -30.47
CA ALA A 112 33.58 0.78 -31.32
C ALA A 112 33.49 -0.53 -32.13
N GLN A 113 34.13 -1.62 -31.66
CA GLN A 113 33.99 -2.95 -32.27
C GLN A 113 32.52 -3.37 -32.31
N LYS A 114 32.02 -3.73 -33.50
CA LYS A 114 30.64 -4.17 -33.71
C LYS A 114 30.34 -5.47 -32.96
N GLY A 115 29.06 -5.72 -32.68
CA GLY A 115 28.57 -6.93 -32.01
C GLY A 115 28.59 -6.87 -30.48
N GLN A 116 29.39 -6.00 -29.86
CA GLN A 116 29.41 -5.81 -28.41
C GLN A 116 28.01 -5.45 -27.85
N ARG A 117 27.59 -6.17 -26.82
CA ARG A 117 26.32 -5.93 -26.10
C ARG A 117 26.60 -5.22 -24.78
N PHE A 118 25.85 -4.14 -24.50
CA PHE A 118 25.82 -3.61 -23.13
C PHE A 118 25.06 -4.58 -22.22
N PHE A 119 23.89 -5.02 -22.67
CA PHE A 119 23.14 -6.12 -22.08
C PHE A 119 22.44 -6.94 -23.17
N ASP A 120 22.14 -8.20 -22.84
CA ASP A 120 21.38 -9.15 -23.67
C ASP A 120 20.58 -10.10 -22.76
N PHE A 121 19.25 -9.96 -22.79
CA PHE A 121 18.29 -10.50 -21.82
C PHE A 121 17.21 -11.32 -22.54
N GLY A 122 17.06 -12.60 -22.21
CA GLY A 122 16.00 -13.45 -22.78
C GLY A 122 16.15 -14.94 -22.49
N LYS A 123 15.30 -15.77 -23.09
CA LYS A 123 15.43 -17.24 -23.02
C LYS A 123 16.64 -17.75 -23.80
N ASN A 124 16.83 -17.25 -25.02
CA ASN A 124 17.81 -17.75 -25.98
C ASN A 124 17.97 -16.77 -27.17
N ASN A 125 18.78 -17.17 -28.15
CA ASN A 125 19.24 -16.35 -29.26
C ASN A 125 18.14 -16.02 -30.29
N ASN A 126 17.00 -16.71 -30.20
CA ASN A 126 15.80 -16.46 -30.99
C ASN A 126 14.72 -15.73 -30.15
N SER A 127 15.00 -15.41 -28.88
CA SER A 127 14.03 -14.83 -27.94
C SER A 127 14.76 -14.01 -26.88
N HIS A 128 15.09 -12.76 -27.24
CA HIS A 128 15.84 -11.85 -26.39
C HIS A 128 15.70 -10.37 -26.77
N LEU A 129 16.01 -9.51 -25.81
CA LEU A 129 16.18 -8.07 -25.93
C LEU A 129 17.65 -7.74 -25.70
N PHE A 130 18.28 -6.99 -26.61
CA PHE A 130 19.64 -6.50 -26.40
C PHE A 130 19.80 -5.02 -26.74
N PHE A 131 20.87 -4.42 -26.20
CA PHE A 131 21.40 -3.13 -26.63
C PHE A 131 22.84 -3.28 -27.13
N ALA A 132 23.09 -2.84 -28.37
CA ALA A 132 24.41 -2.77 -28.97
C ALA A 132 24.93 -1.32 -28.96
N SER A 133 26.15 -1.12 -28.46
CA SER A 133 26.73 0.24 -28.26
C SER A 133 27.33 0.86 -29.52
N ALA A 134 27.72 0.04 -30.49
CA ALA A 134 28.38 0.45 -31.74
C ALA A 134 27.97 -0.41 -32.96
N GLY A 135 26.86 -1.12 -32.86
CA GLY A 135 26.22 -1.81 -33.99
C GLY A 135 26.26 -3.33 -33.89
N THR A 136 25.59 -3.98 -34.84
CA THR A 136 25.75 -5.41 -35.14
C THR A 136 26.74 -5.59 -36.28
N GLU A 137 27.10 -6.83 -36.63
CA GLU A 137 27.93 -7.09 -37.82
C GLU A 137 27.34 -6.49 -39.10
N LYS A 138 26.01 -6.38 -39.17
CA LYS A 138 25.24 -5.97 -40.35
C LYS A 138 24.91 -4.48 -40.40
N GLU A 139 24.84 -3.81 -39.25
CA GLU A 139 24.33 -2.44 -39.13
C GLU A 139 25.14 -1.61 -38.14
N ASP A 140 25.48 -0.38 -38.52
CA ASP A 140 26.20 0.60 -37.70
C ASP A 140 25.26 1.43 -36.81
N GLY A 141 25.80 1.93 -35.70
CA GLY A 141 25.06 2.81 -34.77
C GLY A 141 24.75 2.14 -33.43
N ILE A 142 24.03 2.82 -32.53
CA ILE A 142 23.39 2.09 -31.42
C ILE A 142 22.20 1.31 -31.98
N GLN A 143 21.95 0.12 -31.42
CA GLN A 143 20.84 -0.75 -31.83
C GLN A 143 20.22 -1.40 -30.60
N THR A 144 18.97 -1.03 -30.31
CA THR A 144 18.10 -1.79 -29.42
C THR A 144 17.26 -2.71 -30.28
N GLU A 145 17.18 -4.00 -29.97
CA GLU A 145 16.36 -4.94 -30.72
C GLU A 145 15.72 -5.99 -29.80
N VAL A 146 14.43 -6.25 -30.03
CA VAL A 146 13.69 -7.40 -29.51
C VAL A 146 13.53 -8.41 -30.64
N VAL A 147 14.01 -9.63 -30.40
CA VAL A 147 13.77 -10.81 -31.27
C VAL A 147 12.80 -11.75 -30.56
N THR A 148 11.78 -12.23 -31.27
CA THR A 148 10.81 -13.21 -30.76
C THR A 148 10.96 -14.56 -31.46
N GLU A 149 10.49 -15.64 -30.83
CA GLU A 149 10.65 -17.02 -31.35
C GLU A 149 9.97 -17.24 -32.71
N SER A 150 8.97 -16.42 -33.04
CA SER A 150 8.33 -16.35 -34.37
C SER A 150 9.20 -15.71 -35.46
N GLY A 151 10.43 -15.29 -35.15
CA GLY A 151 11.33 -14.56 -36.05
C GLY A 151 11.01 -13.08 -36.23
N ALA A 152 9.99 -12.55 -35.55
CA ALA A 152 9.67 -11.12 -35.61
C ALA A 152 10.74 -10.32 -34.85
N LYS A 153 11.12 -9.18 -35.42
CA LYS A 153 12.20 -8.31 -34.96
C LYS A 153 11.72 -6.88 -34.87
N PHE A 154 11.83 -6.27 -33.69
CA PHE A 154 11.50 -4.88 -33.45
C PHE A 154 12.77 -4.16 -33.02
N LYS A 155 13.27 -3.25 -33.84
CA LYS A 155 14.53 -2.53 -33.59
C LYS A 155 14.37 -1.02 -33.63
N SER A 156 15.21 -0.32 -32.89
CA SER A 156 15.43 1.13 -32.97
C SER A 156 16.93 1.40 -33.10
N THR A 157 17.33 2.28 -34.02
CA THR A 157 18.74 2.60 -34.28
C THR A 157 19.01 4.10 -34.28
N ALA A 158 20.22 4.49 -33.85
CA ALA A 158 20.70 5.88 -33.88
C ALA A 158 22.23 5.92 -33.98
N LYS A 159 22.86 7.11 -33.86
CA LYS A 159 24.32 7.25 -33.86
C LYS A 159 24.98 6.39 -32.77
N ALA A 160 26.10 5.75 -33.09
CA ALA A 160 26.88 4.95 -32.13
C ALA A 160 27.32 5.77 -30.90
N LEU A 161 27.50 5.11 -29.75
CA LEU A 161 28.05 5.76 -28.57
C LEU A 161 29.48 6.24 -28.82
N GLU A 162 29.81 7.38 -28.24
CA GLU A 162 31.17 7.91 -28.32
C GLU A 162 32.12 7.11 -27.43
N THR A 163 33.25 6.70 -28.01
CA THR A 163 34.30 6.00 -27.28
C THR A 163 35.16 6.96 -26.45
N GLY A 164 35.78 6.45 -25.39
CA GLY A 164 36.71 7.24 -24.57
C GLY A 164 36.04 8.26 -23.64
N LYS A 165 34.73 8.19 -23.44
CA LYS A 165 34.00 8.93 -22.40
C LYS A 165 32.83 8.13 -21.84
N TRP A 166 32.32 8.55 -20.69
CA TRP A 166 31.09 8.02 -20.11
C TRP A 166 29.87 8.44 -20.94
N ASN A 167 28.99 7.48 -21.22
CA ASN A 167 27.66 7.71 -21.79
C ASN A 167 26.64 7.07 -20.84
N HIS A 168 25.53 7.75 -20.57
CA HIS A 168 24.35 7.15 -19.94
C HIS A 168 23.43 6.64 -21.03
N VAL A 169 22.99 5.39 -20.92
CA VAL A 169 22.02 4.77 -21.84
C VAL A 169 20.76 4.46 -21.05
N THR A 170 19.59 4.68 -21.65
CA THR A 170 18.34 4.10 -21.14
C THR A 170 17.51 3.53 -22.29
N VAL A 171 17.13 2.27 -22.19
CA VAL A 171 16.17 1.60 -23.07
C VAL A 171 14.83 1.53 -22.33
N VAL A 172 13.75 1.97 -22.95
CA VAL A 172 12.38 1.91 -22.43
C VAL A 172 11.53 1.06 -23.37
N ILE A 173 10.98 -0.03 -22.84
CA ILE A 173 9.94 -0.84 -23.47
C ILE A 173 8.63 -0.51 -22.79
N ASN A 174 7.73 0.12 -23.54
CA ASN A 174 6.40 0.46 -23.06
C ASN A 174 5.39 -0.37 -23.86
N PHE A 175 4.87 -1.42 -23.22
CA PHE A 175 3.90 -2.32 -23.83
C PHE A 175 2.57 -1.59 -24.13
N PRO A 176 1.95 -0.84 -23.19
CA PRO A 176 0.74 -0.07 -23.50
C PRO A 176 0.87 0.84 -24.74
N SER A 177 2.04 1.44 -25.00
CA SER A 177 2.28 2.23 -26.21
C SER A 177 2.75 1.43 -27.42
N LYS A 178 3.02 0.13 -27.27
CA LYS A 178 3.62 -0.73 -28.30
C LYS A 178 4.88 -0.06 -28.86
N SER A 179 5.75 0.47 -27.99
CA SER A 179 6.98 1.19 -28.40
C SER A 179 8.25 0.79 -27.65
N ILE A 180 9.37 0.92 -28.37
CA ILE A 180 10.74 0.84 -27.85
C ILE A 180 11.38 2.22 -28.04
N SER A 181 11.83 2.84 -26.95
CA SER A 181 12.58 4.10 -26.98
C SER A 181 13.98 3.89 -26.43
N THR A 182 14.95 4.60 -26.99
CA THR A 182 16.36 4.56 -26.56
C THR A 182 16.85 5.99 -26.34
N TYR A 183 17.38 6.25 -25.16
CA TYR A 183 17.89 7.54 -24.71
C TYR A 183 19.40 7.44 -24.51
N VAL A 184 20.10 8.52 -24.84
CA VAL A 184 21.54 8.69 -24.59
C VAL A 184 21.74 10.03 -23.88
N ASN A 185 22.42 10.01 -22.73
CA ASN A 185 22.72 11.20 -21.92
C ASN A 185 21.47 12.04 -21.59
N GLY A 186 20.39 11.37 -21.16
CA GLY A 186 19.09 11.99 -20.84
C GLY A 186 18.19 12.29 -22.05
N VAL A 187 18.69 12.25 -23.28
CA VAL A 187 17.96 12.70 -24.48
C VAL A 187 17.50 11.51 -25.34
N LEU A 188 16.26 11.56 -25.86
CA LEU A 188 15.74 10.54 -26.79
C LEU A 188 16.58 10.50 -28.07
N ALA A 189 17.21 9.35 -28.34
CA ALA A 189 18.05 9.12 -29.51
C ALA A 189 17.28 8.44 -30.65
N CYS A 190 16.39 7.49 -30.34
CA CYS A 190 15.47 6.88 -31.31
C CYS A 190 14.25 6.23 -30.63
N GLU A 191 13.14 6.13 -31.37
CA GLU A 191 11.91 5.44 -30.97
C GLU A 191 11.36 4.61 -32.14
N THR A 192 10.86 3.42 -31.84
CA THR A 192 10.09 2.57 -32.76
C THR A 192 8.70 2.33 -32.18
N LYS A 193 7.64 2.71 -32.91
CA LYS A 193 6.22 2.54 -32.55
C LYS A 193 5.60 1.34 -33.25
N ASN A 194 4.43 0.89 -32.76
CA ASN A 194 3.68 -0.26 -33.26
C ASN A 194 4.47 -1.58 -33.23
N ALA A 195 5.45 -1.67 -32.33
CA ALA A 195 6.13 -2.92 -32.06
C ALA A 195 5.15 -3.86 -31.33
N ALA A 196 4.86 -5.02 -31.92
CA ALA A 196 3.97 -6.03 -31.32
C ALA A 196 4.73 -6.82 -30.24
N LEU A 197 5.13 -6.10 -29.20
CA LEU A 197 5.93 -6.59 -28.09
C LEU A 197 5.08 -7.39 -27.13
N ASP A 198 5.70 -8.43 -26.58
CA ASP A 198 5.12 -9.24 -25.52
C ASP A 198 6.26 -9.84 -24.68
N LEU A 199 6.47 -9.29 -23.47
CA LEU A 199 7.54 -9.76 -22.59
C LEU A 199 7.29 -11.21 -22.12
N ALA A 200 6.04 -11.67 -22.09
CA ALA A 200 5.69 -13.07 -21.81
C ALA A 200 6.11 -14.04 -22.93
N LYS A 201 6.42 -13.52 -24.14
CA LYS A 201 7.04 -14.30 -25.22
C LYS A 201 8.56 -14.22 -25.22
N LEU A 202 9.13 -13.25 -24.50
CA LEU A 202 10.57 -12.98 -24.40
C LEU A 202 11.24 -13.79 -23.28
N PHE A 203 10.54 -13.92 -22.15
CA PHE A 203 10.97 -14.65 -20.97
C PHE A 203 10.02 -15.84 -20.69
N ASP A 204 10.53 -16.93 -20.12
CA ASP A 204 9.68 -17.98 -19.55
C ASP A 204 9.20 -17.54 -18.16
N TYR A 205 7.92 -17.19 -18.06
CA TYR A 205 7.30 -16.76 -16.80
C TYR A 205 7.05 -17.90 -15.80
N ASN A 206 7.21 -19.17 -16.21
CA ASN A 206 7.04 -20.33 -15.33
C ASN A 206 8.37 -20.80 -14.73
N SER A 207 9.51 -20.27 -15.16
CA SER A 207 10.84 -20.78 -14.77
C SER A 207 11.94 -19.73 -14.99
N ALA A 208 12.35 -19.06 -13.92
CA ALA A 208 13.42 -18.07 -13.93
C ALA A 208 14.74 -18.64 -14.49
N GLU A 209 15.07 -19.88 -14.14
CA GLU A 209 16.32 -20.56 -14.54
C GLU A 209 16.52 -20.69 -16.06
N LYS A 210 15.44 -20.63 -16.85
CA LYS A 210 15.51 -20.68 -18.32
C LYS A 210 15.79 -19.31 -18.95
N ASN A 211 15.67 -18.24 -18.18
CA ASN A 211 15.95 -16.88 -18.61
C ASN A 211 17.40 -16.52 -18.29
N ARG A 212 18.07 -15.84 -19.20
CA ARG A 212 19.47 -15.44 -19.11
C ARG A 212 19.56 -13.93 -19.21
N LEU A 213 19.98 -13.28 -18.13
CA LEU A 213 20.15 -11.83 -18.08
C LEU A 213 21.64 -11.50 -17.98
N TYR A 214 22.28 -11.17 -19.10
CA TYR A 214 23.72 -10.87 -19.15
C TYR A 214 23.99 -9.39 -19.41
N ILE A 215 24.91 -8.81 -18.65
CA ILE A 215 25.53 -7.51 -18.91
C ILE A 215 26.94 -7.77 -19.44
N GLY A 216 27.24 -7.28 -20.65
CA GLY A 216 28.55 -7.39 -21.27
C GLY A 216 28.83 -8.66 -22.09
N LYS A 217 27.87 -9.59 -22.22
CA LYS A 217 27.96 -10.79 -23.08
C LYS A 217 26.75 -10.90 -24.03
N TYR A 218 26.98 -11.40 -25.23
CA TYR A 218 25.95 -11.78 -26.21
C TYR A 218 25.43 -13.21 -25.92
N LEU A 219 24.10 -13.44 -25.93
CA LEU A 219 23.49 -14.77 -25.81
C LEU A 219 23.85 -15.65 -27.02
N ALA A 220 23.78 -15.02 -28.21
CA ALA A 220 24.45 -15.35 -29.48
C ALA A 220 25.55 -16.42 -29.46
N GLU A 221 26.73 -15.98 -29.01
CA GLU A 221 28.04 -16.50 -29.40
C GLU A 221 29.04 -16.33 -28.25
N ASP A 222 29.87 -17.35 -28.00
CA ASP A 222 30.75 -17.40 -26.84
C ASP A 222 32.05 -16.57 -26.93
N ASN A 223 32.19 -15.72 -27.96
CA ASN A 223 33.44 -15.02 -28.28
C ASN A 223 33.36 -13.48 -28.37
N ILE A 224 32.16 -12.86 -28.27
CA ILE A 224 32.02 -11.39 -28.29
C ILE A 224 31.65 -10.87 -26.89
N TYR A 225 32.58 -10.12 -26.29
CA TYR A 225 32.46 -9.54 -24.94
C TYR A 225 32.66 -8.02 -24.97
N LEU A 226 32.05 -7.33 -24.01
CA LEU A 226 32.11 -5.89 -23.90
C LEU A 226 33.45 -5.37 -23.36
N ASN A 227 34.05 -4.41 -24.06
CA ASN A 227 35.24 -3.69 -23.63
C ASN A 227 34.85 -2.28 -23.12
N ALA A 228 34.47 -2.21 -21.85
CA ALA A 228 33.98 -0.99 -21.22
C ALA A 228 34.28 -0.92 -19.71
N LYS A 229 34.15 0.29 -19.14
CA LYS A 229 33.84 0.44 -17.71
C LYS A 229 32.32 0.62 -17.56
N LEU A 230 31.75 0.07 -16.49
CA LEU A 230 30.33 0.08 -16.19
C LEU A 230 30.08 0.67 -14.80
N HIS A 231 29.03 1.47 -14.67
CA HIS A 231 28.56 2.03 -13.40
C HIS A 231 27.04 2.10 -13.37
N ASP A 232 26.47 1.95 -12.17
CA ASP A 232 25.05 2.21 -11.86
C ASP A 232 24.04 1.67 -12.89
N PHE A 233 24.05 0.35 -13.10
CA PHE A 233 23.10 -0.35 -13.97
C PHE A 233 21.80 -0.60 -13.22
N ARG A 234 20.65 -0.26 -13.81
CA ARG A 234 19.33 -0.26 -13.18
C ARG A 234 18.28 -0.89 -14.09
N ILE A 235 17.34 -1.61 -13.48
CA ILE A 235 16.22 -2.27 -14.16
C ILE A 235 14.93 -1.84 -13.45
N TYR A 236 13.94 -1.36 -14.18
CA TYR A 236 12.66 -0.86 -13.67
C TYR A 236 11.47 -1.57 -14.32
N ARG A 237 10.41 -1.87 -13.55
CA ARG A 237 9.16 -2.47 -14.04
C ARG A 237 8.16 -1.47 -14.64
N VAL A 238 8.55 -0.20 -14.66
CA VAL A 238 7.76 0.91 -15.21
C VAL A 238 8.42 1.47 -16.46
N PRO A 239 7.64 1.93 -17.46
CA PRO A 239 8.19 2.70 -18.57
C PRO A 239 8.57 4.10 -18.07
N LEU A 240 9.87 4.41 -18.02
CA LEU A 240 10.34 5.71 -17.54
C LEU A 240 9.98 6.83 -18.52
N THR A 241 9.62 7.98 -17.96
CA THR A 241 9.36 9.22 -18.71
C THR A 241 10.65 9.98 -19.03
N ASP A 242 10.64 10.79 -20.08
CA ASP A 242 11.75 11.68 -20.48
C ASP A 242 12.30 12.49 -19.28
N LYS A 243 11.41 13.00 -18.42
CA LYS A 243 11.77 13.72 -17.18
C LYS A 243 12.54 12.84 -16.20
N GLN A 244 12.05 11.64 -15.89
CA GLN A 244 12.73 10.69 -14.98
C GLN A 244 14.10 10.28 -15.53
N ILE A 245 14.21 10.02 -16.83
CA ILE A 245 15.48 9.64 -17.47
C ILE A 245 16.49 10.79 -17.43
N THR A 246 16.03 12.02 -17.71
CA THR A 246 16.83 13.25 -17.58
C THR A 246 17.28 13.48 -16.13
N ARG A 247 16.40 13.21 -15.15
CA ARG A 247 16.70 13.34 -13.72
C ARG A 247 17.72 12.30 -13.25
N ILE A 248 17.57 11.02 -13.61
CA ILE A 248 18.59 9.97 -13.35
C ILE A 248 19.97 10.39 -13.89
N TYR A 249 20.01 10.91 -15.13
CA TYR A 249 21.23 11.39 -15.75
C TYR A 249 21.85 12.57 -14.97
N ASN A 250 21.06 13.60 -14.67
CA ASN A 250 21.53 14.80 -13.97
C ASN A 250 21.95 14.52 -12.51
N ASN A 251 21.19 13.70 -11.78
CA ASN A 251 21.46 13.31 -10.40
C ASN A 251 22.82 12.60 -10.26
N ALA A 252 23.21 11.80 -11.25
CA ALA A 252 24.51 11.13 -11.28
C ALA A 252 25.68 12.04 -11.73
N LEU A 253 25.41 13.24 -12.27
CA LEU A 253 26.44 14.18 -12.73
C LEU A 253 26.66 15.39 -11.82
N LYS A 254 25.64 15.79 -11.06
CA LYS A 254 25.68 16.98 -10.21
C LYS A 254 25.89 16.59 -8.74
N GLU A 255 27.13 16.66 -8.26
CA GLU A 255 27.38 16.78 -6.83
C GLU A 255 26.86 18.14 -6.31
N GLY A 256 25.59 18.19 -5.88
CA GLY A 256 25.08 19.26 -5.01
C GLY A 256 24.44 20.48 -5.68
N GLN A 257 23.49 20.29 -6.61
CA GLN A 257 22.42 21.28 -6.80
C GLN A 257 21.05 20.62 -6.61
N GLU A 258 20.47 20.88 -5.45
CA GLU A 258 19.12 20.51 -5.06
C GLU A 258 18.11 21.25 -5.96
N GLU A 259 17.37 20.51 -6.78
CA GLU A 259 15.97 20.88 -6.99
C GLU A 259 15.20 20.32 -5.79
N GLU A 260 14.44 21.17 -5.10
CA GLU A 260 13.43 20.73 -4.12
C GLU A 260 12.47 19.72 -4.77
N GLU A 261 11.63 19.07 -3.95
CA GLU A 261 10.42 18.41 -4.46
C GLU A 261 9.47 19.45 -5.10
N SER A 262 9.77 19.87 -6.33
CA SER A 262 8.77 20.50 -7.18
C SER A 262 7.69 19.45 -7.43
N GLY A 263 6.48 19.74 -6.94
CA GLY A 263 5.28 18.94 -7.19
C GLY A 263 4.82 19.05 -8.64
N GLU A 264 5.69 18.67 -9.57
CA GLU A 264 5.50 18.79 -11.01
C GLU A 264 4.85 17.55 -11.62
N GLU A 265 3.96 17.82 -12.58
CA GLU A 265 3.09 16.82 -13.18
C GLU A 265 3.88 15.74 -13.93
N GLN A 266 3.64 14.46 -13.60
CA GLN A 266 3.92 13.37 -14.53
C GLN A 266 3.03 13.55 -15.78
N THR A 267 3.62 13.38 -16.96
CA THR A 267 2.90 13.54 -18.24
C THR A 267 1.76 12.52 -18.35
N ALA A 268 0.52 13.01 -18.33
CA ALA A 268 -0.67 12.17 -18.42
C ALA A 268 -0.71 11.39 -19.74
N ASP A 269 -0.66 10.06 -19.62
CA ASP A 269 -0.80 9.09 -20.71
C ASP A 269 -2.23 8.55 -20.87
N LEU A 270 -3.18 9.11 -20.09
CA LEU A 270 -4.61 8.87 -20.20
C LEU A 270 -5.27 9.84 -21.20
N PRO A 271 -6.39 9.45 -21.83
CA PRO A 271 -7.18 10.35 -22.68
C PRO A 271 -7.58 11.64 -21.95
N LYS A 272 -7.35 12.80 -22.57
CA LYS A 272 -7.81 14.10 -22.04
C LYS A 272 -9.18 14.45 -22.63
N PHE A 273 -10.09 14.88 -21.76
CA PHE A 273 -11.41 15.42 -22.12
C PHE A 273 -11.42 16.93 -21.89
N ALA A 274 -12.26 17.68 -22.61
CA ALA A 274 -12.46 19.09 -22.29
C ALA A 274 -13.30 19.20 -21.00
N SER A 275 -13.02 20.21 -20.17
CA SER A 275 -13.75 20.43 -18.90
C SER A 275 -15.27 20.65 -19.09
N THR A 276 -15.68 21.10 -20.28
CA THR A 276 -17.07 21.29 -20.70
C THR A 276 -17.65 20.13 -21.51
N THR A 277 -16.89 19.05 -21.78
CA THR A 277 -17.43 17.83 -22.39
C THR A 277 -18.50 17.26 -21.46
N PRO A 278 -19.76 17.10 -21.89
CA PRO A 278 -20.81 16.57 -21.01
C PRO A 278 -20.52 15.12 -20.60
N GLN A 279 -20.65 14.81 -19.31
CA GLN A 279 -20.25 13.51 -18.76
C GLN A 279 -21.46 12.74 -18.19
N LEU A 280 -21.66 11.49 -18.63
CA LEU A 280 -22.64 10.53 -18.08
C LEU A 280 -24.04 11.13 -17.88
N TYR A 281 -24.55 11.29 -16.65
CA TYR A 281 -25.87 11.89 -16.38
C TYR A 281 -25.86 13.43 -16.41
N ASN A 282 -24.68 14.07 -16.25
CA ASN A 282 -24.56 15.52 -16.18
C ASN A 282 -24.92 16.22 -17.50
N GLN A 283 -24.87 15.52 -18.63
CA GLN A 283 -25.38 16.03 -19.92
C GLN A 283 -26.89 16.36 -19.90
N PHE A 284 -27.64 15.75 -18.98
CA PHE A 284 -29.07 15.97 -18.78
C PHE A 284 -29.38 16.92 -17.63
N LEU A 285 -28.39 17.30 -16.83
CA LEU A 285 -28.54 18.16 -15.66
C LEU A 285 -28.85 19.60 -16.10
N THR A 286 -29.82 20.24 -15.44
CA THR A 286 -30.20 21.64 -15.71
C THR A 286 -29.94 22.56 -14.52
N SER A 287 -30.10 22.04 -13.30
CA SER A 287 -29.80 22.76 -12.07
C SER A 287 -29.52 21.79 -10.93
N VAL A 288 -28.98 22.32 -9.85
CA VAL A 288 -28.68 21.63 -8.59
C VAL A 288 -29.12 22.49 -7.43
N SER A 289 -29.36 21.87 -6.27
CA SER A 289 -29.76 22.58 -5.06
C SER A 289 -28.55 23.22 -4.35
N ASP A 290 -28.68 24.46 -3.89
CA ASP A 290 -27.72 25.03 -2.94
C ASP A 290 -27.80 24.30 -1.59
N VAL A 291 -26.65 24.17 -0.93
CA VAL A 291 -26.48 23.47 0.35
C VAL A 291 -26.40 24.47 1.50
N LYS A 292 -26.91 24.10 2.68
CA LYS A 292 -26.65 24.82 3.93
C LYS A 292 -25.82 23.94 4.84
N ALA A 293 -24.70 24.45 5.32
CA ALA A 293 -23.82 23.77 6.27
C ALA A 293 -23.68 24.62 7.54
N GLN A 294 -23.38 23.96 8.66
CA GLN A 294 -23.08 24.63 9.93
C GLN A 294 -21.77 24.07 10.48
N THR A 295 -20.99 24.93 11.10
CA THR A 295 -19.77 24.57 11.84
C THR A 295 -19.60 25.52 13.03
N VAL A 296 -18.59 25.27 13.86
CA VAL A 296 -18.19 26.15 14.96
C VAL A 296 -16.88 26.87 14.65
N VAL A 297 -16.56 27.90 15.43
CA VAL A 297 -15.29 28.62 15.32
C VAL A 297 -14.11 27.65 15.45
N GLY A 298 -13.18 27.72 14.49
CA GLY A 298 -11.97 26.89 14.42
C GLY A 298 -12.06 25.66 13.51
N SER A 299 -13.25 25.09 13.28
CA SER A 299 -13.42 23.83 12.53
C SER A 299 -14.06 24.02 11.16
N LEU A 300 -13.50 23.40 10.12
CA LEU A 300 -14.06 23.47 8.76
C LEU A 300 -15.38 22.69 8.65
N PRO A 301 -16.35 23.15 7.85
CA PRO A 301 -17.62 22.45 7.65
C PRO A 301 -17.41 21.13 6.89
N ARG A 302 -18.16 20.08 7.26
CA ARG A 302 -18.33 18.90 6.41
C ARG A 302 -19.39 19.22 5.35
N LEU A 303 -19.00 19.24 4.08
CA LEU A 303 -19.89 19.43 2.94
C LEU A 303 -20.27 18.06 2.34
N PRO A 304 -21.50 17.88 1.82
CA PRO A 304 -21.88 16.63 1.17
C PRO A 304 -21.20 16.51 -0.19
N GLY A 305 -20.58 15.36 -0.47
CA GLY A 305 -19.96 15.07 -1.76
C GLY A 305 -20.96 14.95 -2.93
N TYR A 306 -22.23 14.66 -2.62
CA TYR A 306 -23.31 14.50 -3.59
C TYR A 306 -24.52 15.37 -3.21
N ILE A 307 -25.21 15.93 -4.21
CA ILE A 307 -26.39 16.79 -4.01
C ILE A 307 -27.50 16.48 -5.02
N LYS A 308 -28.74 16.88 -4.71
CA LYS A 308 -29.88 16.66 -5.60
C LYS A 308 -29.81 17.52 -6.86
N GLY A 309 -29.77 16.85 -8.01
CA GLY A 309 -29.88 17.44 -9.34
C GLY A 309 -31.29 17.44 -9.91
N VAL A 310 -31.54 18.35 -10.84
CA VAL A 310 -32.76 18.39 -11.67
C VAL A 310 -32.36 18.11 -13.12
N TYR A 311 -33.05 17.17 -13.76
CA TYR A 311 -32.69 16.65 -15.07
C TYR A 311 -33.77 16.93 -16.11
N LYS A 312 -33.36 17.22 -17.35
CA LYS A 312 -34.27 17.47 -18.50
C LYS A 312 -34.79 16.17 -19.11
N ASN A 313 -35.69 16.31 -20.09
CA ASN A 313 -36.20 15.22 -20.94
C ASN A 313 -36.90 14.06 -20.18
N GLY A 314 -37.41 14.32 -18.97
CA GLY A 314 -38.07 13.31 -18.13
C GLY A 314 -37.12 12.22 -17.61
N ILE A 315 -35.82 12.48 -17.60
CA ILE A 315 -34.81 11.58 -17.02
C ILE A 315 -34.82 11.77 -15.50
N GLN A 316 -34.71 10.67 -14.76
CA GLN A 316 -34.39 10.68 -13.34
C GLN A 316 -32.93 10.24 -13.22
N GLY A 317 -32.05 11.17 -12.86
CA GLY A 317 -30.63 10.89 -12.62
C GLY A 317 -30.34 10.61 -11.14
N PRO A 318 -29.11 10.18 -10.82
CA PRO A 318 -28.64 9.98 -9.45
C PRO A 318 -28.45 11.31 -8.71
N GLU A 319 -27.90 11.26 -7.48
CA GLU A 319 -27.34 12.47 -6.88
C GLU A 319 -26.05 12.89 -7.60
N VAL A 320 -25.85 14.21 -7.73
CA VAL A 320 -24.77 14.81 -8.51
C VAL A 320 -23.52 14.95 -7.65
N ARG A 321 -22.40 14.36 -8.08
CA ARG A 321 -21.09 14.59 -7.47
C ARG A 321 -20.69 16.07 -7.61
N VAL A 322 -20.30 16.68 -6.50
CA VAL A 322 -19.76 18.06 -6.45
C VAL A 322 -18.33 18.02 -5.96
N ILE A 323 -17.45 18.76 -6.63
CA ILE A 323 -16.10 19.03 -6.16
C ILE A 323 -16.13 20.37 -5.43
N TRP A 324 -15.96 20.32 -4.11
CA TRP A 324 -15.84 21.52 -3.28
C TRP A 324 -14.38 21.94 -3.14
N PRO A 325 -14.06 23.25 -3.06
CA PRO A 325 -12.72 23.71 -2.67
C PRO A 325 -12.29 23.12 -1.33
N SER A 326 -11.10 22.49 -1.29
CA SER A 326 -10.50 21.94 -0.08
C SER A 326 -9.37 22.86 0.42
N PRO A 327 -9.62 23.80 1.36
CA PRO A 327 -8.60 24.73 1.85
C PRO A 327 -7.53 23.99 2.67
N LYS A 328 -6.31 24.52 2.71
CA LYS A 328 -5.15 23.94 3.41
C LYS A 328 -5.04 24.39 4.89
N ASP A 329 -6.15 24.73 5.52
CA ASP A 329 -6.51 26.13 5.81
C ASP A 329 -7.85 26.23 6.61
N ASN A 330 -7.84 26.53 7.91
CA ASN A 330 -9.04 26.86 8.71
C ASN A 330 -9.22 28.36 8.99
N THR A 331 -8.49 29.27 8.33
CA THR A 331 -8.60 30.73 8.54
C THR A 331 -10.02 31.27 8.30
N GLN A 332 -10.77 30.65 7.38
CA GLN A 332 -12.14 31.01 7.01
C GLN A 332 -13.16 30.85 8.16
N VAL A 333 -12.82 30.05 9.17
CA VAL A 333 -13.72 29.70 10.30
C VAL A 333 -13.21 30.21 11.66
N LEU A 334 -12.18 31.07 11.70
CA LEU A 334 -11.64 31.65 12.94
C LEU A 334 -12.56 32.70 13.60
N LYS A 335 -13.70 33.03 12.99
CA LYS A 335 -14.71 33.96 13.53
C LYS A 335 -16.11 33.47 13.18
N SER A 336 -17.08 33.71 14.07
CA SER A 336 -18.49 33.45 13.74
C SER A 336 -19.00 34.37 12.63
N GLY A 337 -20.01 33.89 11.90
CA GLY A 337 -20.57 34.58 10.74
C GLY A 337 -21.13 33.63 9.68
N GLN A 338 -21.27 34.13 8.45
CA GLN A 338 -21.66 33.34 7.30
C GLN A 338 -20.75 33.62 6.10
N TYR A 339 -20.45 32.59 5.33
CA TYR A 339 -19.72 32.70 4.07
C TYR A 339 -20.24 31.68 3.05
N ILE A 340 -19.89 31.89 1.78
CA ILE A 340 -20.34 31.04 0.68
C ILE A 340 -19.13 30.36 0.04
N ILE A 341 -19.20 29.04 -0.08
CA ILE A 341 -18.27 28.22 -0.86
C ILE A 341 -18.95 27.89 -2.19
N THR A 342 -18.24 28.05 -3.31
CA THR A 342 -18.72 27.69 -4.65
C THR A 342 -18.03 26.41 -5.11
N GLY A 343 -18.81 25.37 -5.42
CA GLY A 343 -18.31 24.10 -5.95
C GLY A 343 -18.32 24.05 -7.49
N THR A 344 -17.84 22.94 -8.03
CA THR A 344 -17.90 22.61 -9.47
C THR A 344 -18.53 21.24 -9.69
N ILE A 345 -19.13 21.04 -10.87
CA ILE A 345 -19.72 19.76 -11.30
C ILE A 345 -19.06 19.36 -12.64
N PRO A 346 -18.35 18.21 -12.70
CA PRO A 346 -17.64 17.77 -13.90
C PRO A 346 -18.52 17.73 -15.15
N GLY A 347 -17.98 18.24 -16.27
CA GLY A 347 -18.67 18.30 -17.55
C GLY A 347 -19.80 19.33 -17.64
N THR A 348 -19.85 20.32 -16.74
CA THR A 348 -20.86 21.39 -16.75
C THR A 348 -20.30 22.73 -16.28
N ASP A 349 -20.97 23.83 -16.66
CA ASP A 349 -20.71 25.17 -16.13
C ASP A 349 -21.42 25.47 -14.80
N LEU A 350 -22.16 24.51 -14.23
CA LEU A 350 -22.94 24.72 -13.00
C LEU A 350 -22.03 24.97 -11.79
N LYS A 351 -22.45 25.91 -10.94
CA LYS A 351 -21.73 26.41 -9.75
C LYS A 351 -22.60 26.31 -8.50
N PRO A 352 -22.77 25.11 -7.90
CA PRO A 352 -23.51 24.94 -6.64
C PRO A 352 -22.88 25.77 -5.52
N LYS A 353 -23.70 26.33 -4.63
CA LYS A 353 -23.23 27.09 -3.47
C LYS A 353 -23.51 26.35 -2.17
N ALA A 354 -22.52 26.32 -1.29
CA ALA A 354 -22.72 25.95 0.11
C ALA A 354 -22.70 27.23 0.97
N ILE A 355 -23.83 27.52 1.61
CA ILE A 355 -23.97 28.61 2.59
C ILE A 355 -23.55 28.05 3.95
N VAL A 356 -22.38 28.44 4.42
CA VAL A 356 -21.81 27.97 5.69
C VAL A 356 -22.13 28.98 6.78
N SER A 357 -22.67 28.51 7.91
CA SER A 357 -22.82 29.31 9.13
C SER A 357 -21.83 28.85 10.19
N VAL A 358 -20.92 29.74 10.60
CA VAL A 358 -19.94 29.53 11.67
C VAL A 358 -20.53 30.09 12.97
N LYS A 359 -20.69 29.23 13.98
CA LYS A 359 -21.28 29.58 15.28
C LYS A 359 -20.23 29.69 16.38
N GLU A 360 -20.46 30.59 17.32
CA GLU A 360 -19.83 30.55 18.64
C GLU A 360 -20.32 29.31 19.40
N GLY A 361 -19.41 28.55 20.03
CA GLY A 361 -19.75 27.37 20.82
C GLY A 361 -18.64 26.30 20.82
N LYS A 362 -18.82 25.25 21.63
CA LYS A 362 -18.01 24.03 21.56
C LYS A 362 -18.54 23.09 20.48
N GLU A 363 -17.67 22.22 19.97
CA GLU A 363 -18.06 21.15 19.04
C GLU A 363 -19.12 20.22 19.66
N THR A 364 -19.92 19.58 18.79
CA THR A 364 -20.91 18.57 19.20
C THR A 364 -20.25 17.41 19.93
N LYS A 365 -20.90 16.87 20.97
CA LYS A 365 -20.39 15.71 21.71
C LYS A 365 -20.08 14.57 20.73
N THR A 366 -18.87 14.02 20.81
CA THR A 366 -18.46 12.80 20.11
C THR A 366 -19.24 11.58 20.63
N PRO A 367 -19.44 10.55 19.79
CA PRO A 367 -20.22 9.37 20.15
C PRO A 367 -19.47 8.45 21.11
N ASP A 368 -20.19 7.86 22.06
CA ASP A 368 -19.65 6.83 22.96
C ASP A 368 -19.53 5.47 22.23
N ARG A 369 -18.61 4.59 22.65
CA ARG A 369 -18.48 3.24 22.07
C ARG A 369 -19.63 2.35 22.53
N ASN A 370 -20.53 1.99 21.62
CA ASN A 370 -21.78 1.30 21.94
C ASN A 370 -21.86 -0.14 21.44
N LEU A 371 -20.91 -0.59 20.60
CA LEU A 371 -20.82 -1.99 20.15
C LEU A 371 -19.52 -2.69 20.58
N GLU A 372 -19.58 -4.02 20.54
CA GLU A 372 -18.46 -4.96 20.71
C GLU A 372 -18.42 -5.94 19.54
N THR A 373 -17.22 -6.42 19.22
CA THR A 373 -17.01 -7.51 18.25
C THR A 373 -17.32 -8.88 18.87
N PHE A 374 -17.51 -9.89 18.01
CA PHE A 374 -17.46 -11.29 18.42
C PHE A 374 -16.04 -11.85 18.23
N LYS A 375 -15.65 -12.83 19.05
CA LYS A 375 -14.37 -13.53 18.87
C LYS A 375 -14.41 -14.43 17.62
N LEU A 376 -13.25 -14.69 17.02
CA LEU A 376 -13.13 -15.46 15.77
C LEU A 376 -13.61 -16.93 15.90
N ASP A 377 -13.62 -17.49 17.11
CA ASP A 377 -14.12 -18.83 17.43
C ASP A 377 -15.66 -18.87 17.63
N GLN A 378 -16.29 -17.71 17.85
CA GLN A 378 -17.74 -17.58 17.97
C GLN A 378 -18.44 -17.50 16.61
N VAL A 379 -17.73 -17.16 15.52
CA VAL A 379 -18.32 -17.05 14.18
C VAL A 379 -17.60 -17.99 13.21
N VAL A 380 -18.29 -19.03 12.75
CA VAL A 380 -17.76 -20.00 11.78
C VAL A 380 -18.28 -19.66 10.39
N LEU A 381 -17.38 -19.60 9.39
CA LEU A 381 -17.79 -19.50 7.98
C LEU A 381 -18.36 -20.84 7.52
N ASN A 382 -19.55 -20.80 6.91
CA ASN A 382 -20.22 -21.97 6.36
C ASN A 382 -20.00 -22.04 4.84
N LYS A 383 -20.27 -23.23 4.27
CA LYS A 383 -20.57 -23.37 2.84
C LYS A 383 -21.82 -22.57 2.47
N ASP A 384 -21.99 -22.29 1.18
CA ASP A 384 -23.14 -21.53 0.66
C ASP A 384 -24.48 -22.28 0.79
N SER A 385 -25.59 -21.66 0.39
CA SER A 385 -26.94 -22.24 0.52
C SER A 385 -27.13 -23.54 -0.28
N LYS A 386 -26.27 -23.77 -1.29
CA LYS A 386 -26.22 -24.90 -2.23
C LYS A 386 -25.22 -25.98 -1.81
N GLY A 387 -24.37 -25.73 -0.81
CA GLY A 387 -23.35 -26.65 -0.30
C GLY A 387 -21.97 -26.53 -0.96
N SER A 388 -21.73 -25.49 -1.75
CA SER A 388 -20.45 -25.14 -2.36
C SER A 388 -19.55 -24.36 -1.40
N GLN A 389 -18.23 -24.43 -1.59
CA GLN A 389 -17.34 -23.43 -0.99
C GLN A 389 -17.61 -22.06 -1.63
N ASN A 390 -17.37 -21.00 -0.85
CA ASN A 390 -17.42 -19.61 -1.31
C ASN A 390 -16.02 -19.01 -1.24
N LYS A 391 -15.82 -17.85 -1.88
CA LYS A 391 -14.49 -17.25 -2.05
C LYS A 391 -13.77 -16.93 -0.73
N PHE A 392 -14.52 -16.62 0.33
CA PHE A 392 -13.95 -16.40 1.66
C PHE A 392 -13.32 -17.68 2.22
N ILE A 393 -14.00 -18.82 2.07
CA ILE A 393 -13.46 -20.13 2.48
C ILE A 393 -12.29 -20.55 1.59
N GLU A 394 -12.41 -20.43 0.27
CA GLU A 394 -11.32 -20.75 -0.66
C GLU A 394 -10.04 -19.98 -0.32
N ASN A 395 -10.13 -18.65 -0.19
CA ASN A 395 -8.96 -17.82 0.09
C ASN A 395 -8.44 -18.05 1.51
N ARG A 396 -9.32 -18.17 2.54
CA ARG A 396 -8.90 -18.56 3.89
C ARG A 396 -8.13 -19.88 3.89
N ASP A 397 -8.64 -20.90 3.22
CA ASP A 397 -8.05 -22.25 3.25
C ASP A 397 -6.69 -22.29 2.53
N LYS A 398 -6.51 -21.56 1.41
CA LYS A 398 -5.18 -21.36 0.78
C LYS A 398 -4.15 -20.81 1.77
N PHE A 399 -4.53 -19.80 2.55
CA PHE A 399 -3.65 -19.17 3.53
C PHE A 399 -3.41 -20.06 4.74
N LEU A 400 -4.44 -20.65 5.34
CA LEU A 400 -4.32 -21.52 6.51
C LEU A 400 -3.47 -22.77 6.23
N THR A 401 -3.67 -23.43 5.09
CA THR A 401 -2.92 -24.64 4.73
C THR A 401 -1.43 -24.34 4.51
N THR A 402 -1.09 -23.23 3.85
CA THR A 402 0.31 -22.81 3.66
C THR A 402 0.94 -22.31 4.97
N LEU A 403 0.22 -21.53 5.79
CA LEU A 403 0.70 -21.10 7.11
C LEU A 403 1.02 -22.31 8.02
N ALA A 404 0.21 -23.38 7.99
CA ALA A 404 0.47 -24.60 8.75
C ALA A 404 1.78 -25.31 8.38
N THR A 405 2.22 -25.17 7.12
CA THR A 405 3.47 -25.76 6.59
C THR A 405 4.70 -24.87 6.66
N THR A 406 4.56 -23.58 7.02
CA THR A 406 5.72 -22.68 7.20
C THR A 406 6.69 -23.19 8.28
N ASP A 407 7.97 -22.84 8.17
CA ASP A 407 8.93 -23.01 9.26
C ASP A 407 8.94 -21.76 10.17
N PRO A 408 8.63 -21.87 11.48
CA PRO A 408 8.78 -20.77 12.43
C PRO A 408 10.22 -20.25 12.54
N ASP A 409 11.23 -21.09 12.28
CA ASP A 409 12.63 -20.68 12.42
C ASP A 409 13.08 -19.68 11.35
N SER A 410 12.51 -19.73 10.14
CA SER A 410 12.65 -18.66 9.14
C SER A 410 12.21 -17.28 9.67
N PHE A 411 11.11 -17.22 10.45
CA PHE A 411 10.60 -15.99 11.05
C PHE A 411 11.40 -15.55 12.30
N LEU A 412 12.15 -16.46 12.92
CA LEU A 412 13.03 -16.16 14.07
C LEU A 412 14.48 -15.86 13.67
N TYR A 413 14.88 -16.22 12.44
CA TYR A 413 16.25 -16.16 11.93
C TYR A 413 16.91 -14.80 12.20
N MET A 414 16.24 -13.69 11.85
CA MET A 414 16.84 -12.35 11.96
C MET A 414 16.94 -11.85 13.41
N PHE A 415 16.10 -12.36 14.32
CA PHE A 415 16.24 -12.10 15.76
C PHE A 415 17.46 -12.83 16.32
N ARG A 416 17.63 -14.12 15.99
CA ARG A 416 18.84 -14.87 16.37
C ARG A 416 20.11 -14.24 15.79
N ASN A 417 20.08 -13.81 14.53
CA ASN A 417 21.17 -13.10 13.86
C ASN A 417 21.57 -11.82 14.61
N ALA A 418 20.60 -10.95 14.97
CA ALA A 418 20.88 -9.74 15.74
C ALA A 418 21.54 -10.07 17.10
N PHE A 419 21.00 -11.04 17.82
CA PHE A 419 21.51 -11.46 19.13
C PHE A 419 22.75 -12.36 19.04
N GLY A 420 23.36 -12.54 17.86
CA GLY A 420 24.56 -13.35 17.66
C GLY A 420 24.40 -14.82 18.05
N GLN A 421 23.17 -15.36 17.98
CA GLN A 421 22.85 -16.74 18.31
C GLN A 421 23.00 -17.64 17.08
N GLU A 422 23.34 -18.92 17.31
CA GLU A 422 23.36 -19.92 16.24
C GLU A 422 21.94 -20.16 15.68
N GLN A 423 21.88 -20.47 14.40
CA GLN A 423 20.64 -20.84 13.72
C GLN A 423 20.42 -22.36 13.82
N PRO A 424 19.18 -22.83 13.95
CA PRO A 424 18.86 -24.24 13.75
C PRO A 424 19.32 -24.71 12.37
N LYS A 425 19.81 -25.95 12.29
CA LYS A 425 20.56 -26.47 11.13
C LYS A 425 19.81 -26.40 9.78
N GLU A 426 18.48 -26.41 9.82
CA GLU A 426 17.60 -26.44 8.64
C GLU A 426 16.84 -25.12 8.45
N ALA A 427 17.13 -24.08 9.26
CA ALA A 427 16.47 -22.79 9.21
C ALA A 427 17.00 -21.91 8.07
N GLU A 428 16.15 -21.65 7.07
CA GLU A 428 16.45 -20.74 5.96
C GLU A 428 15.89 -19.33 6.24
N PRO A 429 16.63 -18.25 5.94
CA PRO A 429 16.17 -16.88 6.15
C PRO A 429 15.06 -16.48 5.16
N LEU A 430 14.17 -15.59 5.59
CA LEU A 430 13.17 -14.97 4.71
C LEU A 430 13.83 -14.04 3.67
N GLY A 431 13.25 -14.03 2.47
CA GLY A 431 13.63 -13.16 1.36
C GLY A 431 12.96 -11.77 1.36
N VAL A 432 13.19 -11.03 0.27
CA VAL A 432 12.61 -9.70 0.01
C VAL A 432 13.02 -8.69 1.10
N TRP A 433 12.11 -8.11 1.88
CA TRP A 433 12.43 -7.03 2.83
C TRP A 433 12.83 -7.53 4.23
N ASP A 434 12.76 -8.84 4.45
CA ASP A 434 13.23 -9.50 5.69
C ASP A 434 14.64 -10.11 5.55
N THR A 435 15.36 -9.87 4.44
CA THR A 435 16.74 -10.33 4.30
C THR A 435 17.69 -9.70 5.30
N GLN A 436 18.81 -10.37 5.57
CA GLN A 436 19.76 -10.00 6.62
C GLN A 436 20.23 -8.54 6.53
N GLU A 437 20.43 -7.98 5.35
CA GLU A 437 20.96 -6.62 5.22
C GLU A 437 19.87 -5.55 5.11
N THR A 438 18.60 -5.97 5.01
CA THR A 438 17.47 -5.06 4.85
C THR A 438 17.04 -4.48 6.20
N LYS A 439 16.89 -3.16 6.22
CA LYS A 439 16.63 -2.38 7.44
C LYS A 439 15.21 -2.54 8.02
N LEU A 440 14.29 -3.15 7.28
CA LEU A 440 12.91 -3.44 7.72
C LEU A 440 12.76 -4.85 8.34
N ARG A 441 13.83 -5.67 8.35
CA ARG A 441 13.77 -7.07 8.80
C ARG A 441 13.16 -7.21 10.20
N GLY A 442 12.41 -8.29 10.42
CA GLY A 442 11.57 -8.55 11.58
C GLY A 442 10.10 -8.17 11.42
N HIS A 443 9.72 -7.47 10.34
CA HIS A 443 8.34 -7.04 10.14
C HIS A 443 7.41 -8.21 9.79
N ALA A 444 7.85 -9.18 8.97
CA ALA A 444 7.09 -10.38 8.68
C ALA A 444 6.81 -11.21 9.95
N THR A 445 7.76 -11.26 10.88
CA THR A 445 7.62 -12.00 12.14
C THR A 445 6.46 -11.49 12.99
N GLY A 446 6.25 -10.18 13.04
CA GLY A 446 5.10 -9.59 13.73
C GLY A 446 3.77 -9.90 13.05
N HIS A 447 3.70 -9.73 11.72
CA HIS A 447 2.53 -10.13 10.93
C HIS A 447 2.23 -11.63 11.06
N TYR A 448 3.27 -12.47 11.12
CA TYR A 448 3.16 -13.92 11.29
C TYR A 448 2.56 -14.29 12.66
N LEU A 449 3.03 -13.67 13.75
CA LEU A 449 2.46 -13.83 15.09
C LEU A 449 0.95 -13.52 15.10
N THR A 450 0.55 -12.38 14.51
CA THR A 450 -0.87 -12.02 14.37
C THR A 450 -1.64 -13.05 13.54
N ALA A 451 -1.10 -13.47 12.40
CA ALA A 451 -1.76 -14.43 11.51
C ALA A 451 -1.92 -15.82 12.15
N ILE A 452 -0.92 -16.34 12.88
CA ILE A 452 -1.05 -17.64 13.57
C ILE A 452 -1.97 -17.55 14.79
N ALA A 453 -2.08 -16.41 15.46
CA ALA A 453 -3.07 -16.18 16.52
C ALA A 453 -4.50 -16.15 15.97
N GLN A 454 -4.71 -15.46 14.84
CA GLN A 454 -6.00 -15.44 14.14
C GLN A 454 -6.35 -16.82 13.56
N ALA A 455 -5.36 -17.55 13.04
CA ALA A 455 -5.51 -18.92 12.57
C ALA A 455 -5.88 -19.88 13.72
N TYR A 456 -5.19 -19.83 14.85
CA TYR A 456 -5.52 -20.59 16.06
C TYR A 456 -6.97 -20.33 16.52
N ALA A 457 -7.40 -19.07 16.57
CA ALA A 457 -8.75 -18.72 17.01
C ALA A 457 -9.84 -19.13 16.00
N SER A 458 -9.60 -18.93 14.70
CA SER A 458 -10.57 -19.23 13.64
C SER A 458 -10.71 -20.73 13.34
N THR A 459 -9.67 -21.54 13.57
CA THR A 459 -9.64 -22.98 13.24
C THR A 459 -10.21 -23.89 14.33
N GLY A 460 -11.01 -23.37 15.27
CA GLY A 460 -11.62 -24.17 16.35
C GLY A 460 -12.50 -25.36 15.89
N TYR A 461 -12.85 -25.43 14.60
CA TYR A 461 -13.52 -26.55 13.94
C TYR A 461 -12.58 -27.71 13.52
N ASP A 462 -11.27 -27.47 13.42
CA ASP A 462 -10.23 -28.45 13.13
C ASP A 462 -9.19 -28.45 14.26
N LYS A 463 -9.27 -29.46 15.13
CA LYS A 463 -8.41 -29.53 16.32
C LYS A 463 -6.95 -29.88 16.00
N THR A 464 -6.67 -30.51 14.87
CA THR A 464 -5.29 -30.81 14.44
C THR A 464 -4.62 -29.52 13.96
N LEU A 465 -5.32 -28.76 13.12
CA LEU A 465 -4.86 -27.48 12.60
C LEU A 465 -4.72 -26.43 13.72
N GLN A 466 -5.69 -26.36 14.64
CA GLN A 466 -5.62 -25.50 15.82
C GLN A 466 -4.41 -25.86 16.72
N ALA A 467 -4.12 -27.14 16.92
CA ALA A 467 -2.96 -27.57 17.71
C ALA A 467 -1.62 -27.24 17.02
N ASN A 468 -1.53 -27.32 15.70
CA ASN A 468 -0.36 -26.86 14.93
C ASN A 468 -0.07 -25.38 15.19
N PHE A 469 -1.09 -24.51 15.07
CA PHE A 469 -0.92 -23.08 15.34
C PHE A 469 -0.62 -22.76 16.81
N ALA A 470 -1.17 -23.52 17.76
CA ALA A 470 -0.81 -23.41 19.18
C ALA A 470 0.69 -23.67 19.42
N GLY A 471 1.23 -24.76 18.86
CA GLY A 471 2.66 -25.08 18.97
C GLY A 471 3.55 -24.04 18.30
N LYS A 472 3.15 -23.49 17.14
CA LYS A 472 3.84 -22.38 16.48
C LYS A 472 3.87 -21.13 17.36
N MET A 473 2.73 -20.71 17.93
CA MET A 473 2.67 -19.56 18.84
C MET A 473 3.58 -19.74 20.07
N GLU A 474 3.53 -20.92 20.70
CA GLU A 474 4.36 -21.22 21.86
C GLU A 474 5.85 -21.14 21.53
N TYR A 475 6.29 -21.74 20.41
CA TYR A 475 7.69 -21.73 19.99
C TYR A 475 8.21 -20.33 19.64
N MET A 476 7.41 -19.55 18.88
CA MET A 476 7.74 -18.17 18.53
C MET A 476 7.90 -17.30 19.78
N VAL A 477 6.91 -17.34 20.69
CA VAL A 477 6.91 -16.54 21.93
C VAL A 477 8.06 -16.98 22.85
N ASN A 478 8.27 -18.27 23.04
CA ASN A 478 9.36 -18.76 23.89
C ASN A 478 10.73 -18.29 23.39
N THR A 479 10.97 -18.31 22.07
CA THR A 479 12.25 -17.85 21.50
C THR A 479 12.40 -16.33 21.64
N LEU A 480 11.38 -15.54 21.30
CA LEU A 480 11.43 -14.08 21.42
C LEU A 480 11.63 -13.64 22.88
N TYR A 481 10.92 -14.26 23.82
CA TYR A 481 11.09 -14.03 25.26
C TYR A 481 12.52 -14.37 25.71
N GLN A 482 13.08 -15.52 25.30
CA GLN A 482 14.45 -15.89 25.65
C GLN A 482 15.49 -14.88 25.15
N LEU A 483 15.33 -14.37 23.92
CA LEU A 483 16.23 -13.36 23.36
C LEU A 483 16.08 -12.00 24.08
N GLU A 484 14.85 -11.56 24.33
CA GLU A 484 14.55 -10.34 25.09
C GLU A 484 15.20 -10.35 26.49
N GLN A 485 15.16 -11.50 27.19
CA GLN A 485 15.79 -11.62 28.50
C GLN A 485 17.33 -11.53 28.46
N LEU A 486 17.98 -11.68 27.30
CA LEU A 486 19.42 -11.39 27.16
C LEU A 486 19.72 -9.88 27.15
N SER A 487 18.76 -9.06 26.70
CA SER A 487 19.01 -7.63 26.49
C SER A 487 19.12 -6.88 27.81
N GLY A 488 20.18 -6.06 27.93
CA GLY A 488 20.46 -5.32 29.16
C GLY A 488 20.81 -6.19 30.37
N ASN A 489 21.23 -7.43 30.15
CA ASN A 489 21.73 -8.35 31.18
C ASN A 489 23.15 -8.85 30.82
N PRO A 490 24.04 -9.11 31.80
CA PRO A 490 25.41 -9.51 31.51
C PRO A 490 25.48 -10.94 30.93
N ARG A 491 26.32 -11.14 29.91
CA ARG A 491 26.54 -12.46 29.27
C ARG A 491 27.06 -13.53 30.23
N GLU A 492 27.86 -13.12 31.20
CA GLU A 492 28.45 -13.97 32.24
C GLU A 492 28.30 -13.28 33.60
N ALA A 493 28.24 -14.05 34.68
CA ALA A 493 28.04 -13.53 36.02
C ALA A 493 29.14 -12.51 36.41
N GLY A 494 28.74 -11.27 36.72
CA GLY A 494 29.65 -10.17 37.04
C GLY A 494 30.22 -9.41 35.84
N GLY A 495 29.83 -9.74 34.61
CA GLY A 495 30.18 -8.98 33.40
C GLY A 495 29.60 -7.56 33.38
N LYS A 496 30.17 -6.69 32.54
CA LYS A 496 29.63 -5.34 32.28
C LYS A 496 28.44 -5.41 31.30
N PHE A 497 27.46 -4.55 31.51
CA PHE A 497 26.22 -4.45 30.74
C PHE A 497 25.61 -3.05 30.89
N ILE A 498 24.63 -2.70 30.04
CA ILE A 498 23.84 -1.47 30.12
C ILE A 498 22.36 -1.85 30.13
N ALA A 499 21.73 -1.78 31.30
CA ALA A 499 20.30 -2.07 31.48
C ALA A 499 19.40 -0.87 31.22
N ASP A 500 19.89 0.37 31.35
CA ASP A 500 19.10 1.57 31.08
C ASP A 500 18.95 1.78 29.56
N PRO A 501 17.73 1.76 29.01
CA PRO A 501 17.48 2.03 27.59
C PRO A 501 18.02 3.38 27.11
N THR A 502 18.20 4.39 27.98
CA THR A 502 18.70 5.71 27.56
C THR A 502 20.22 5.79 27.42
N GLU A 503 20.95 4.90 28.09
CA GLU A 503 22.43 4.89 28.15
C GLU A 503 23.08 3.97 27.10
N VAL A 504 22.28 3.33 26.22
CA VAL A 504 22.79 2.52 25.10
C VAL A 504 23.80 3.33 24.29
N SER A 505 25.03 2.84 24.17
CA SER A 505 26.13 3.47 23.43
C SER A 505 26.18 3.02 21.96
N PRO A 506 26.97 3.70 21.09
CA PRO A 506 27.37 3.14 19.80
C PRO A 506 28.00 1.75 19.93
N GLY A 507 27.98 0.98 18.84
CA GLY A 507 28.53 -0.37 18.80
C GLY A 507 30.04 -0.44 19.07
N PRO A 508 30.57 -1.61 19.50
CA PRO A 508 31.98 -1.78 19.78
C PRO A 508 32.87 -1.34 18.61
N GLY A 509 33.85 -0.47 18.89
CA GLY A 509 34.76 0.10 17.87
C GLY A 509 34.18 1.22 17.02
N LYS A 510 32.90 1.57 17.16
CA LYS A 510 32.23 2.66 16.42
C LYS A 510 32.18 3.95 17.26
N THR A 511 32.38 5.10 16.61
CA THR A 511 32.28 6.43 17.25
C THR A 511 30.87 7.04 17.15
N THR A 512 30.00 6.46 16.33
CA THR A 512 28.61 6.87 16.11
C THR A 512 27.74 5.63 15.88
N TYR A 513 26.43 5.78 16.06
CA TYR A 513 25.43 4.81 15.60
C TYR A 513 25.46 4.72 14.08
N ASP A 514 25.30 3.50 13.57
CA ASP A 514 25.05 3.23 12.16
C ASP A 514 24.10 2.02 12.02
N SER A 515 23.50 1.90 10.85
CA SER A 515 22.53 0.86 10.48
C SER A 515 23.15 -0.17 9.55
N ASP A 516 24.43 -0.49 9.74
CA ASP A 516 25.12 -1.53 8.99
C ASP A 516 24.75 -2.92 9.57
N LEU A 517 23.99 -3.68 8.78
CA LEU A 517 23.47 -5.00 9.12
C LEU A 517 24.22 -6.14 8.39
N SER A 518 25.32 -5.82 7.71
CA SER A 518 26.18 -6.82 7.07
C SER A 518 26.76 -7.81 8.11
N PRO A 519 27.04 -9.07 7.72
CA PRO A 519 27.56 -10.09 8.65
C PRO A 519 28.81 -9.65 9.42
N GLU A 520 29.65 -8.81 8.81
CA GLU A 520 30.91 -8.34 9.36
C GLU A 520 30.78 -7.10 10.26
N ALA A 521 29.71 -6.31 10.12
CA ALA A 521 29.56 -5.00 10.78
C ALA A 521 28.40 -4.90 11.78
N ILE A 522 27.48 -5.88 11.79
CA ILE A 522 26.38 -5.93 12.75
C ILE A 522 26.92 -6.14 14.17
N ARG A 523 26.51 -5.26 15.10
CA ARG A 523 26.83 -5.42 16.52
C ARG A 523 25.94 -6.51 17.14
N THR A 524 26.49 -7.31 18.04
CA THR A 524 25.78 -8.39 18.76
C THR A 524 25.92 -8.25 20.28
N ASP A 525 26.32 -7.08 20.77
CA ASP A 525 26.56 -6.78 22.20
C ASP A 525 25.25 -6.49 22.97
N TYR A 526 24.26 -7.40 22.84
CA TYR A 526 22.92 -7.29 23.41
C TYR A 526 22.85 -6.95 24.90
N GLN A 527 23.88 -7.30 25.68
CA GLN A 527 24.01 -6.89 27.08
C GLN A 527 24.02 -5.37 27.27
N ASN A 528 24.26 -4.58 26.20
CA ASN A 528 24.35 -3.13 26.23
C ASN A 528 23.12 -2.42 25.62
N TRP A 529 22.06 -3.13 25.21
CA TRP A 529 20.94 -2.55 24.44
C TRP A 529 19.76 -2.07 25.30
N GLY A 530 19.90 -2.10 26.62
CA GLY A 530 18.83 -1.79 27.56
C GLY A 530 17.90 -2.98 27.80
N LYS A 531 17.33 -3.03 29.01
CA LYS A 531 16.40 -4.10 29.40
C LYS A 531 15.11 -4.01 28.59
N GLY A 532 14.56 -5.15 28.19
CA GLY A 532 13.28 -5.25 27.47
C GLY A 532 13.35 -5.01 25.97
N PHE A 533 14.54 -4.70 25.41
CA PHE A 533 14.70 -4.58 23.97
C PHE A 533 14.65 -5.94 23.28
N ILE A 534 13.79 -6.05 22.28
CA ILE A 534 13.79 -7.15 21.32
C ILE A 534 13.39 -6.60 19.94
N SER A 535 14.22 -6.90 18.96
CA SER A 535 13.99 -6.61 17.54
C SER A 535 14.86 -7.53 16.71
N ALA A 536 14.56 -7.64 15.43
CA ALA A 536 15.39 -8.35 14.47
C ALA A 536 16.66 -7.59 14.09
N TYR A 537 16.96 -6.43 14.67
CA TYR A 537 18.21 -5.68 14.49
C TYR A 537 18.57 -4.87 15.76
N PRO A 538 19.83 -4.43 15.92
CA PRO A 538 20.28 -3.65 17.09
C PRO A 538 19.56 -2.30 17.26
N PRO A 539 19.56 -1.69 18.45
CA PRO A 539 18.76 -0.48 18.75
C PRO A 539 19.16 0.77 17.94
N ASP A 540 20.32 0.76 17.29
CA ASP A 540 20.91 1.89 16.56
C ASP A 540 19.92 2.62 15.63
N GLN A 541 19.05 1.92 14.89
CA GLN A 541 18.07 2.57 14.00
C GLN A 541 17.09 3.50 14.72
N PHE A 542 16.66 3.13 15.94
CA PHE A 542 15.77 3.97 16.76
C PHE A 542 16.50 5.23 17.22
N ILE A 543 17.74 5.07 17.69
CA ILE A 543 18.60 6.16 18.16
C ILE A 543 19.01 7.10 17.01
N MET A 544 19.17 6.56 15.80
CA MET A 544 19.39 7.32 14.58
C MET A 544 18.16 8.16 14.20
N LEU A 545 16.94 7.62 14.34
CA LEU A 545 15.70 8.38 14.08
C LEU A 545 15.56 9.57 15.05
N GLU A 546 15.83 9.36 16.34
CA GLU A 546 15.85 10.42 17.36
C GLU A 546 16.86 11.54 17.02
N LYS A 547 17.95 11.20 16.31
CA LYS A 547 18.98 12.12 15.82
C LYS A 547 18.70 12.67 14.41
N GLY A 548 17.52 12.42 13.87
CA GLY A 548 17.09 12.96 12.58
C GLY A 548 17.68 12.26 11.36
N ALA A 549 17.96 10.95 11.46
CA ALA A 549 18.24 10.13 10.28
C ALA A 549 17.04 10.14 9.29
N THR A 550 17.35 9.91 8.02
CA THR A 550 16.38 9.84 6.93
C THR A 550 16.23 8.41 6.44
N TYR A 551 15.24 8.21 5.57
CA TYR A 551 15.00 6.94 4.92
C TYR A 551 16.09 6.64 3.89
N GLY A 552 16.42 5.36 3.69
CA GLY A 552 17.24 4.89 2.57
C GLY A 552 18.14 3.70 2.90
N GLY A 553 19.02 3.36 1.95
CA GLY A 553 19.84 2.14 2.01
C GLY A 553 21.19 2.26 2.74
N GLN A 554 21.75 3.47 2.87
CA GLN A 554 23.09 3.70 3.42
C GLN A 554 23.15 3.42 4.93
N LYS A 555 24.36 3.20 5.49
CA LYS A 555 24.57 2.97 6.94
C LYS A 555 24.23 4.18 7.83
N THR A 556 24.04 5.36 7.24
CA THR A 556 23.60 6.60 7.89
C THR A 556 22.09 6.84 7.76
N GLN A 557 21.39 5.99 7.01
CA GLN A 557 19.94 6.01 6.78
C GLN A 557 19.26 4.82 7.49
N ILE A 558 17.96 4.87 7.67
CA ILE A 558 17.17 3.87 8.40
C ILE A 558 15.91 3.45 7.61
N TRP A 559 15.19 2.43 8.07
CA TRP A 559 13.87 2.08 7.52
C TRP A 559 12.88 1.80 8.65
N ALA A 560 11.92 2.73 8.82
CA ALA A 560 10.70 2.57 9.63
C ALA A 560 10.86 1.75 10.95
N PRO A 561 11.77 2.10 11.87
CA PRO A 561 12.11 1.19 12.95
C PRO A 561 10.96 0.95 13.93
N TYR A 562 10.08 1.95 14.12
CA TYR A 562 8.88 1.79 14.95
C TYR A 562 7.75 1.02 14.24
N TYR A 563 7.70 1.00 12.89
CA TYR A 563 6.76 0.16 12.14
C TYR A 563 6.98 -1.33 12.41
N THR A 564 8.24 -1.78 12.44
CA THR A 564 8.58 -3.20 12.68
C THR A 564 8.23 -3.57 14.13
N LEU A 565 8.59 -2.71 15.08
CA LEU A 565 8.30 -2.86 16.50
C LEU A 565 6.79 -2.95 16.76
N HIS A 566 5.98 -2.14 16.07
CA HIS A 566 4.53 -2.22 16.09
C HIS A 566 4.02 -3.61 15.68
N LYS A 567 4.54 -4.23 14.61
CA LYS A 567 4.07 -5.58 14.20
C LYS A 567 4.37 -6.62 15.26
N ILE A 568 5.58 -6.59 15.80
CA ILE A 568 6.02 -7.54 16.83
C ILE A 568 5.15 -7.38 18.08
N LEU A 569 4.92 -6.13 18.52
CA LEU A 569 4.12 -5.80 19.70
C LEU A 569 2.64 -6.20 19.52
N ALA A 570 2.05 -5.89 18.36
CA ALA A 570 0.68 -6.28 18.02
C ALA A 570 0.52 -7.81 18.01
N GLY A 571 1.42 -8.52 17.34
CA GLY A 571 1.40 -9.98 17.26
C GLY A 571 1.58 -10.67 18.62
N LEU A 572 2.44 -10.15 19.50
CA LEU A 572 2.57 -10.66 20.87
C LEU A 572 1.28 -10.45 21.68
N MET A 573 0.62 -9.29 21.56
CA MET A 573 -0.67 -9.04 22.20
C MET A 573 -1.80 -9.92 21.61
N ASP A 574 -1.80 -10.16 20.31
CA ASP A 574 -2.76 -11.07 19.66
C ASP A 574 -2.61 -12.50 20.19
N VAL A 575 -1.37 -13.00 20.31
CA VAL A 575 -1.10 -14.32 20.92
C VAL A 575 -1.56 -14.35 22.37
N TYR A 576 -1.27 -13.31 23.18
CA TYR A 576 -1.75 -13.24 24.56
C TYR A 576 -3.28 -13.27 24.65
N GLU A 577 -4.00 -12.46 23.87
CA GLU A 577 -5.46 -12.37 23.97
C GLU A 577 -6.20 -13.65 23.53
N VAL A 578 -5.63 -14.45 22.61
CA VAL A 578 -6.23 -15.74 22.20
C VAL A 578 -5.82 -16.93 23.07
N SER A 579 -4.68 -16.87 23.78
CA SER A 579 -4.11 -18.05 24.47
C SER A 579 -3.83 -17.88 25.97
N GLY A 580 -3.78 -16.65 26.49
CA GLY A 580 -3.33 -16.35 27.85
C GLY A 580 -1.82 -16.53 28.06
N ASN A 581 -1.00 -16.47 27.00
CA ASN A 581 0.44 -16.68 27.11
C ASN A 581 1.15 -15.49 27.79
N GLU A 582 1.37 -15.62 29.10
CA GLU A 582 2.02 -14.60 29.93
C GLU A 582 3.43 -14.18 29.47
N LYS A 583 4.18 -15.04 28.77
CA LYS A 583 5.49 -14.64 28.19
C LYS A 583 5.29 -13.64 27.04
N ALA A 584 4.24 -13.80 26.23
CA ALA A 584 3.95 -12.86 25.16
C ALA A 584 3.61 -11.48 25.73
N LEU A 585 2.81 -11.43 26.81
CA LEU A 585 2.54 -10.18 27.53
C LEU A 585 3.80 -9.62 28.21
N ALA A 586 4.64 -10.47 28.83
CA ALA A 586 5.87 -10.03 29.48
C ALA A 586 6.82 -9.34 28.48
N THR A 587 7.03 -9.94 27.30
CA THR A 587 7.85 -9.34 26.23
C THR A 587 7.20 -8.09 25.64
N ALA A 588 5.88 -8.08 25.41
CA ALA A 588 5.16 -6.88 24.99
C ALA A 588 5.34 -5.70 25.97
N LYS A 589 5.31 -5.98 27.28
CA LYS A 589 5.62 -5.00 28.33
C LYS A 589 7.07 -4.55 28.30
N GLY A 590 8.02 -5.48 28.19
CA GLY A 590 9.46 -5.15 28.09
C GLY A 590 9.77 -4.19 26.93
N MET A 591 9.16 -4.45 25.76
CA MET A 591 9.22 -3.55 24.60
C MET A 591 8.60 -2.18 24.91
N GLY A 592 7.42 -2.14 25.53
CA GLY A 592 6.75 -0.90 25.93
C GLY A 592 7.57 -0.06 26.92
N ASP A 593 8.16 -0.71 27.92
CA ASP A 593 8.99 -0.07 28.94
C ASP A 593 10.29 0.49 28.34
N TRP A 594 10.91 -0.22 27.39
CA TRP A 594 12.08 0.24 26.65
C TRP A 594 11.78 1.50 25.81
N VAL A 595 10.65 1.48 25.07
CA VAL A 595 10.19 2.62 24.27
C VAL A 595 9.88 3.82 25.16
N TYR A 596 9.18 3.61 26.28
CA TYR A 596 8.86 4.67 27.25
C TYR A 596 10.11 5.36 27.80
N ALA A 597 11.08 4.57 28.26
CA ALA A 597 12.32 5.08 28.85
C ALA A 597 13.07 6.03 27.90
N ARG A 598 13.12 5.70 26.60
CA ARG A 598 13.72 6.55 25.57
C ARG A 598 12.84 7.73 25.17
N MET A 599 11.62 7.47 24.72
CA MET A 599 10.79 8.51 24.11
C MET A 599 10.40 9.63 25.08
N LYS A 600 10.24 9.34 26.38
CA LYS A 600 9.96 10.37 27.40
C LYS A 600 11.11 11.36 27.63
N LYS A 601 12.30 11.12 27.08
CA LYS A 601 13.43 12.07 27.10
C LYS A 601 13.45 13.03 25.91
N LEU A 602 12.64 12.78 24.87
CA LEU A 602 12.70 13.51 23.61
C LEU A 602 11.91 14.83 23.69
N PRO A 603 12.47 15.97 23.24
CA PRO A 603 11.71 17.21 23.07
C PRO A 603 10.57 17.04 22.06
N THR A 604 9.49 17.80 22.24
CA THR A 604 8.33 17.81 21.32
C THR A 604 8.74 18.08 19.87
N GLU A 605 9.66 19.01 19.63
CA GLU A 605 10.19 19.30 18.28
C GLU A 605 10.90 18.09 17.64
N THR A 606 11.57 17.26 18.46
CA THR A 606 12.18 16.01 17.99
C THR A 606 11.11 15.01 17.58
N LEU A 607 10.05 14.83 18.39
CA LEU A 607 8.92 13.95 18.05
C LEU A 607 8.19 14.44 16.78
N ILE A 608 7.94 15.74 16.65
CA ILE A 608 7.38 16.35 15.44
C ILE A 608 8.28 16.06 14.23
N SER A 609 9.60 16.23 14.35
CA SER A 609 10.55 15.92 13.28
C SER A 609 10.56 14.44 12.92
N MET A 610 10.46 13.54 13.91
CA MET A 610 10.45 12.10 13.70
C MET A 610 9.21 11.68 12.90
N TRP A 611 8.01 11.98 13.37
CA TRP A 611 6.75 11.48 12.80
C TRP A 611 6.38 12.10 11.44
N ASN A 612 7.02 13.20 11.06
CA ASN A 612 6.84 13.85 9.77
C ASN A 612 7.87 13.43 8.70
N ARG A 613 8.80 12.52 9.02
CA ARG A 613 9.74 11.98 8.03
C ARG A 613 9.07 10.91 7.17
N TYR A 614 9.19 11.06 5.85
CA TYR A 614 8.82 10.04 4.88
C TYR A 614 9.54 8.72 5.23
N ILE A 615 8.75 7.68 5.54
CA ILE A 615 9.12 6.29 5.91
C ILE A 615 10.07 6.10 7.10
N ALA A 616 11.14 6.88 7.25
CA ALA A 616 11.99 6.83 8.43
C ALA A 616 11.19 7.09 9.72
N GLY A 617 10.21 7.98 9.64
CA GLY A 617 9.25 8.31 10.68
C GLY A 617 8.05 7.39 10.77
N GLU A 618 7.96 6.34 9.95
CA GLU A 618 6.82 5.43 9.99
C GLU A 618 6.86 4.56 11.25
N PHE A 619 5.82 4.71 12.07
CA PHE A 619 5.57 3.90 13.27
C PHE A 619 4.38 2.95 13.12
N GLY A 620 3.70 2.95 11.97
CA GLY A 620 2.42 2.24 11.81
C GLY A 620 1.42 2.64 12.90
N GLY A 621 0.93 1.68 13.68
CA GLY A 621 0.00 1.87 14.79
C GLY A 621 0.68 1.68 16.16
N MET A 622 1.87 2.26 16.40
CA MET A 622 2.46 2.24 17.75
C MET A 622 1.55 2.90 18.80
N ASN A 623 0.80 3.95 18.44
CA ASN A 623 -0.23 4.54 19.30
C ASN A 623 -1.39 3.55 19.56
N GLU A 624 -1.89 2.85 18.53
CA GLU A 624 -2.86 1.74 18.67
C GLU A 624 -2.35 0.67 19.67
N ALA A 625 -1.11 0.22 19.47
CA ALA A 625 -0.50 -0.85 20.24
C ALA A 625 -0.24 -0.46 21.72
N MET A 626 0.20 0.76 21.98
CA MET A 626 0.45 1.25 23.34
C MET A 626 -0.84 1.54 24.11
N ALA A 627 -1.87 2.07 23.44
CA ALA A 627 -3.23 2.17 24.00
C ALA A 627 -3.80 0.78 24.33
N ARG A 628 -3.63 -0.20 23.43
CA ARG A 628 -4.00 -1.61 23.70
C ARG A 628 -3.26 -2.21 24.89
N LEU A 629 -1.95 -1.95 25.01
CA LEU A 629 -1.15 -2.42 26.14
C LEU A 629 -1.60 -1.79 27.47
N TYR A 630 -1.97 -0.50 27.47
CA TYR A 630 -2.66 0.14 28.60
C TYR A 630 -3.99 -0.57 28.93
N ARG A 631 -4.83 -0.88 27.94
CA ARG A 631 -6.11 -1.59 28.20
C ARG A 631 -5.91 -2.97 28.82
N ILE A 632 -4.87 -3.70 28.41
CA ILE A 632 -4.55 -5.03 28.94
C ILE A 632 -3.99 -4.93 30.37
N THR A 633 -3.03 -4.04 30.61
CA THR A 633 -2.23 -4.00 31.86
C THR A 633 -2.80 -3.07 32.94
N LYS A 634 -3.60 -2.07 32.52
CA LYS A 634 -4.04 -0.90 33.31
C LYS A 634 -2.91 0.02 33.79
N ASP A 635 -1.70 -0.10 33.24
CA ASP A 635 -0.60 0.78 33.60
C ASP A 635 -0.59 2.06 32.75
N SER A 636 -0.78 3.20 33.40
CA SER A 636 -1.02 4.49 32.75
C SER A 636 0.16 5.01 31.93
N HIS A 637 1.40 4.54 32.18
CA HIS A 637 2.54 5.00 31.37
C HIS A 637 2.47 4.51 29.93
N TYR A 638 1.81 3.38 29.62
CA TYR A 638 1.61 2.98 28.22
C TYR A 638 0.67 3.94 27.47
N LEU A 639 -0.32 4.54 28.15
CA LEU A 639 -1.15 5.59 27.54
C LEU A 639 -0.35 6.89 27.34
N GLU A 640 0.57 7.22 28.27
CA GLU A 640 1.53 8.32 28.08
C GLU A 640 2.45 8.07 26.86
N VAL A 641 2.99 6.85 26.69
CA VAL A 641 3.75 6.47 25.48
C VAL A 641 2.92 6.64 24.22
N ALA A 642 1.66 6.20 24.25
CA ALA A 642 0.78 6.26 23.09
C ALA A 642 0.58 7.72 22.59
N GLN A 643 0.48 8.69 23.51
CA GLN A 643 0.43 10.13 23.19
C GLN A 643 1.74 10.66 22.59
N LEU A 644 2.91 10.11 22.94
CA LEU A 644 4.19 10.52 22.36
C LEU A 644 4.33 10.11 20.87
N PHE A 645 3.45 9.23 20.37
CA PHE A 645 3.31 8.88 18.95
C PHE A 645 2.31 9.77 18.19
N ASP A 646 1.75 10.81 18.80
CA ASP A 646 0.87 11.75 18.09
C ASP A 646 1.61 12.45 16.96
N ASN A 647 1.13 12.26 15.73
CA ASN A 647 1.64 12.98 14.57
C ASN A 647 1.03 14.39 14.54
N ILE A 648 1.52 15.25 15.44
CA ILE A 648 0.98 16.59 15.73
C ILE A 648 0.67 17.39 14.46
N LYS A 649 1.56 17.39 13.46
CA LYS A 649 1.37 18.15 12.21
C LYS A 649 0.22 17.60 11.35
N VAL A 650 0.01 16.29 11.32
CA VAL A 650 -1.08 15.67 10.57
C VAL A 650 -2.40 15.77 11.35
N PHE A 651 -2.38 15.44 12.64
CA PHE A 651 -3.57 15.38 13.49
C PHE A 651 -4.10 16.78 13.83
N TYR A 652 -3.22 17.70 14.22
CA TYR A 652 -3.58 19.00 14.82
C TYR A 652 -2.92 20.23 14.13
N GLY A 653 -2.09 19.99 13.11
CA GLY A 653 -1.35 21.02 12.37
C GLY A 653 -0.12 21.58 13.09
N ASP A 654 -0.25 21.87 14.39
CA ASP A 654 0.79 22.43 15.24
C ASP A 654 0.64 21.98 16.71
N ALA A 655 1.66 22.25 17.53
CA ALA A 655 1.69 21.87 18.94
C ALA A 655 0.70 22.65 19.85
N ASN A 656 0.02 23.67 19.34
CA ASN A 656 -1.09 24.35 20.03
C ASN A 656 -2.46 23.79 19.61
N HIS A 657 -2.47 22.79 18.73
CA HIS A 657 -3.65 22.13 18.18
C HIS A 657 -4.63 23.09 17.47
N SER A 658 -4.09 24.11 16.79
CA SER A 658 -4.92 25.17 16.18
C SER A 658 -5.63 24.75 14.88
N HIS A 659 -5.32 23.57 14.35
CA HIS A 659 -5.51 23.21 12.94
C HIS A 659 -5.69 21.68 12.75
N GLY A 660 -5.44 21.16 11.55
CA GLY A 660 -5.27 19.72 11.29
C GLY A 660 -6.57 18.93 11.06
N LEU A 661 -6.44 17.61 10.98
CA LEU A 661 -7.56 16.68 10.82
C LEU A 661 -8.59 16.79 11.95
N ALA A 662 -8.16 17.09 13.19
CA ALA A 662 -9.05 17.37 14.32
C ALA A 662 -10.03 18.52 14.02
N LYS A 663 -9.62 19.51 13.22
CA LYS A 663 -10.43 20.66 12.79
C LYS A 663 -10.94 20.55 11.34
N ASN A 664 -11.05 19.30 10.85
CA ASN A 664 -11.50 18.93 9.52
C ASN A 664 -10.67 19.56 8.38
N VAL A 665 -9.41 19.93 8.65
CA VAL A 665 -8.45 20.29 7.60
C VAL A 665 -7.83 19.04 7.03
N ASP A 666 -7.67 19.03 5.72
CA ASP A 666 -7.03 17.95 4.99
C ASP A 666 -5.52 18.20 4.88
N THR A 667 -4.78 17.58 5.79
CA THR A 667 -3.32 17.68 5.98
C THR A 667 -2.54 16.47 5.44
N PHE A 668 -3.22 15.47 4.84
CA PHE A 668 -2.58 14.23 4.36
C PHE A 668 -2.37 14.15 2.83
N ARG A 669 -2.62 15.27 2.13
CA ARG A 669 -2.34 15.45 0.69
C ARG A 669 -0.91 15.05 0.33
N GLY A 670 -0.75 14.19 -0.67
CA GLY A 670 0.57 13.77 -1.14
C GLY A 670 1.32 12.81 -0.21
N LEU A 671 0.81 12.52 1.00
CA LEU A 671 1.51 11.65 1.94
C LEU A 671 1.37 10.16 1.57
N HIS A 672 2.37 9.36 1.95
CA HIS A 672 2.33 7.90 1.82
C HIS A 672 1.12 7.36 2.59
N ALA A 673 0.23 6.63 1.90
CA ALA A 673 -1.07 6.27 2.45
C ALA A 673 -0.94 5.30 3.63
N ASN A 674 -0.26 4.17 3.43
CA ASN A 674 -0.14 3.15 4.47
C ASN A 674 0.76 3.54 5.66
N GLN A 675 1.69 4.50 5.50
CA GLN A 675 2.40 5.11 6.65
C GLN A 675 1.41 5.80 7.62
N HIS A 676 0.33 6.40 7.11
CA HIS A 676 -0.54 7.30 7.88
C HIS A 676 -1.85 6.66 8.34
N ILE A 677 -2.50 5.80 7.54
CA ILE A 677 -3.79 5.18 7.91
C ILE A 677 -3.73 4.47 9.29
N PRO A 678 -2.67 3.71 9.64
CA PRO A 678 -2.57 3.10 10.97
C PRO A 678 -2.41 4.08 12.12
N GLN A 679 -1.81 5.25 11.89
CA GLN A 679 -1.72 6.33 12.89
C GLN A 679 -3.13 6.84 13.22
N ILE A 680 -4.01 6.93 12.21
CA ILE A 680 -5.41 7.32 12.34
C ILE A 680 -6.25 6.26 13.06
N MET A 681 -6.00 4.96 12.82
CA MET A 681 -6.59 3.89 13.64
C MET A 681 -6.20 4.04 15.11
N GLY A 682 -4.91 4.29 15.37
CA GLY A 682 -4.43 4.53 16.72
C GLY A 682 -5.02 5.77 17.36
N ALA A 683 -5.33 6.83 16.61
CA ALA A 683 -6.10 7.96 17.14
C ALA A 683 -7.48 7.51 17.65
N LEU A 684 -8.23 6.68 16.91
CA LEU A 684 -9.52 6.18 17.40
C LEU A 684 -9.41 5.30 18.66
N GLU A 685 -8.33 4.52 18.79
CA GLU A 685 -8.06 3.77 20.02
C GLU A 685 -7.52 4.66 21.17
N MET A 686 -6.88 5.80 20.87
CA MET A 686 -6.61 6.84 21.86
C MET A 686 -7.89 7.52 22.36
N TYR A 687 -8.87 7.76 21.48
CA TYR A 687 -10.18 8.26 21.89
C TYR A 687 -10.86 7.28 22.87
N ARG A 688 -10.81 5.98 22.58
CA ARG A 688 -11.37 4.90 23.43
C ARG A 688 -10.93 4.95 24.88
N ASP A 689 -9.69 5.34 25.12
CA ASP A 689 -9.02 5.24 26.43
C ASP A 689 -8.83 6.59 27.14
N SER A 690 -9.10 7.71 26.44
CA SER A 690 -8.91 9.07 26.97
C SER A 690 -10.14 9.99 26.88
N ASP A 691 -11.21 9.56 26.19
CA ASP A 691 -12.39 10.36 25.84
C ASP A 691 -12.09 11.72 25.16
N THR A 692 -10.88 11.91 24.62
CA THR A 692 -10.44 13.19 24.05
C THR A 692 -10.98 13.35 22.62
N ALA A 693 -11.99 14.22 22.47
CA ALA A 693 -12.79 14.38 21.24
C ALA A 693 -11.97 14.63 19.95
N ASP A 694 -10.84 15.34 20.03
CA ASP A 694 -9.99 15.62 18.86
C ASP A 694 -9.51 14.33 18.17
N TYR A 695 -9.22 13.26 18.92
CA TYR A 695 -8.84 11.97 18.36
C TYR A 695 -9.95 11.32 17.53
N TYR A 696 -11.21 11.38 18.01
CA TYR A 696 -12.36 10.91 17.23
C TYR A 696 -12.53 11.75 15.97
N HIS A 697 -12.38 13.08 16.07
CA HIS A 697 -12.47 13.97 14.93
C HIS A 697 -11.35 13.72 13.90
N VAL A 698 -10.12 13.40 14.33
CA VAL A 698 -9.04 12.96 13.43
C VAL A 698 -9.47 11.72 12.64
N ALA A 699 -9.98 10.69 13.33
CA ALA A 699 -10.40 9.43 12.70
C ALA A 699 -11.57 9.60 11.71
N ASP A 700 -12.66 10.26 12.14
CA ASP A 700 -13.86 10.42 11.32
C ASP A 700 -13.67 11.44 10.18
N ASN A 701 -12.96 12.55 10.40
CA ASN A 701 -12.66 13.50 9.31
C ASN A 701 -11.73 12.88 8.27
N PHE A 702 -10.72 12.10 8.69
CA PHE A 702 -9.87 11.36 7.76
C PHE A 702 -10.68 10.37 6.93
N TRP A 703 -11.44 9.47 7.56
CA TRP A 703 -12.25 8.48 6.85
C TRP A 703 -13.20 9.14 5.84
N ASN A 704 -13.92 10.18 6.26
CA ASN A 704 -14.86 10.90 5.42
C ASN A 704 -14.17 11.52 4.19
N LYS A 705 -13.02 12.18 4.36
CA LYS A 705 -12.24 12.75 3.25
C LYS A 705 -11.71 11.66 2.33
N THR A 706 -11.11 10.61 2.89
CA THR A 706 -10.52 9.50 2.13
C THR A 706 -11.55 8.81 1.23
N VAL A 707 -12.74 8.50 1.76
CA VAL A 707 -13.81 7.86 0.97
C VAL A 707 -14.41 8.81 -0.08
N ASN A 708 -14.52 10.11 0.19
CA ASN A 708 -15.11 11.05 -0.76
C ASN A 708 -14.14 11.52 -1.86
N ASP A 709 -12.85 11.66 -1.55
CA ASP A 709 -11.92 12.49 -2.35
C ASP A 709 -10.65 11.74 -2.80
N TYR A 710 -10.46 10.49 -2.36
CA TYR A 710 -9.24 9.69 -2.60
C TYR A 710 -9.48 8.22 -3.00
N MET A 711 -10.73 7.76 -2.96
CA MET A 711 -11.11 6.36 -3.15
C MET A 711 -11.40 6.00 -4.62
N TYR A 712 -10.83 4.89 -5.08
CA TYR A 712 -11.19 4.22 -6.34
C TYR A 712 -12.39 3.28 -6.13
N SER A 713 -13.08 2.88 -7.22
CA SER A 713 -14.34 2.13 -7.17
C SER A 713 -14.28 0.80 -6.42
N ILE A 714 -13.11 0.14 -6.36
CA ILE A 714 -12.91 -1.08 -5.55
C ILE A 714 -12.88 -0.84 -4.04
N GLY A 715 -12.91 0.41 -3.57
CA GLY A 715 -12.71 0.81 -2.17
C GLY A 715 -11.26 1.13 -1.80
N GLY A 716 -10.32 0.99 -2.73
CA GLY A 716 -8.90 1.23 -2.52
C GLY A 716 -8.49 2.69 -2.64
N VAL A 717 -7.26 3.00 -2.18
CA VAL A 717 -6.65 4.33 -2.17
C VAL A 717 -5.16 4.22 -2.52
N ALA A 718 -4.51 5.37 -2.74
CA ALA A 718 -3.16 5.48 -3.32
C ALA A 718 -3.06 5.08 -4.80
N GLY A 719 -2.03 5.59 -5.47
CA GLY A 719 -1.83 5.51 -6.91
C GLY A 719 -1.60 6.87 -7.54
N ALA A 720 -0.92 7.78 -6.84
CA ALA A 720 -0.71 9.14 -7.30
C ALA A 720 0.33 9.22 -8.44
N ARG A 721 -0.03 9.99 -9.47
CA ARG A 721 0.92 10.59 -10.42
C ARG A 721 1.53 11.87 -9.84
N ASN A 722 0.75 12.60 -9.04
CA ASN A 722 1.13 13.87 -8.42
C ASN A 722 0.82 13.82 -6.91
N PRO A 723 1.82 13.61 -6.02
CA PRO A 723 3.24 13.40 -6.33
C PRO A 723 3.49 12.08 -7.07
N ALA A 724 4.68 11.94 -7.66
CA ALA A 724 5.08 10.81 -8.51
C ALA A 724 5.36 9.50 -7.75
N ASN A 725 4.41 9.08 -6.89
CA ASN A 725 4.53 7.88 -6.06
C ASN A 725 3.17 7.14 -5.98
N ALA A 726 3.17 5.88 -6.42
CA ALA A 726 2.00 5.01 -6.41
C ALA A 726 1.50 4.64 -4.98
N GLU A 727 2.32 4.84 -3.95
CA GLU A 727 1.98 4.56 -2.55
C GLU A 727 1.40 5.79 -1.82
N CYS A 728 1.43 6.96 -2.47
CA CYS A 728 0.91 8.21 -1.92
C CYS A 728 -0.55 8.47 -2.30
N PHE A 729 -1.23 9.21 -1.42
CA PHE A 729 -2.43 9.97 -1.77
C PHE A 729 -2.11 11.05 -2.80
N ILE A 730 -3.09 11.47 -3.61
CA ILE A 730 -2.94 12.60 -4.55
C ILE A 730 -2.77 13.93 -3.80
N SER A 731 -2.03 14.89 -4.38
CA SER A 731 -1.80 16.19 -3.74
C SER A 731 -3.00 17.15 -3.84
N GLN A 732 -3.86 16.94 -4.83
CA GLN A 732 -5.09 17.68 -5.06
C GLN A 732 -6.29 16.75 -4.77
N PRO A 733 -7.06 16.98 -3.68
CA PRO A 733 -8.20 16.14 -3.32
C PRO A 733 -9.28 16.15 -4.42
N ALA A 734 -10.05 15.07 -4.51
CA ALA A 734 -11.18 14.93 -5.43
C ALA A 734 -10.80 14.98 -6.93
N THR A 735 -9.55 14.65 -7.29
CA THR A 735 -9.05 14.69 -8.68
C THR A 735 -8.34 13.39 -9.10
N ILE A 736 -8.98 12.24 -8.88
CA ILE A 736 -8.37 10.93 -9.17
C ILE A 736 -8.11 10.73 -10.67
N TYR A 737 -8.93 11.29 -11.57
CA TYR A 737 -8.68 11.19 -13.00
C TYR A 737 -7.43 11.97 -13.43
N GLU A 738 -7.27 13.20 -12.94
CA GLU A 738 -6.13 14.06 -13.30
C GLU A 738 -4.85 13.66 -12.55
N ASN A 739 -4.92 13.36 -11.25
CA ASN A 739 -3.74 13.18 -10.39
C ASN A 739 -3.51 11.74 -9.91
N GLY A 740 -4.48 10.83 -10.07
CA GLY A 740 -4.36 9.40 -9.76
C GLY A 740 -3.96 8.54 -10.96
N PHE A 741 -4.35 7.26 -10.94
CA PHE A 741 -4.08 6.26 -11.99
C PHE A 741 -2.60 6.16 -12.43
N SER A 742 -1.67 6.25 -11.48
CA SER A 742 -0.21 6.16 -11.71
C SER A 742 0.19 4.86 -12.41
N SER A 743 1.00 4.95 -13.48
CA SER A 743 1.47 3.77 -14.20
C SER A 743 2.31 2.80 -13.35
N GLY A 744 2.87 3.27 -12.22
CA GLY A 744 3.62 2.45 -11.26
C GLY A 744 2.78 1.62 -10.30
N GLY A 745 1.45 1.78 -10.29
CA GLY A 745 0.53 1.06 -9.41
C GLY A 745 -0.65 1.93 -8.96
N GLN A 746 -1.70 1.27 -8.49
CA GLN A 746 -2.81 1.89 -7.75
C GLN A 746 -3.23 0.92 -6.64
N ASN A 747 -3.92 1.42 -5.62
CA ASN A 747 -4.55 0.60 -4.59
C ASN A 747 -3.56 -0.37 -3.91
N GLU A 748 -2.69 0.16 -3.05
CA GLU A 748 -1.88 -0.67 -2.15
C GLU A 748 -2.82 -1.51 -1.26
N THR A 749 -2.60 -2.83 -1.22
CA THR A 749 -3.50 -3.75 -0.51
C THR A 749 -3.54 -3.45 0.99
N CYS A 750 -2.40 -3.08 1.61
CA CYS A 750 -2.32 -2.66 3.01
C CYS A 750 -3.21 -1.47 3.34
N ALA A 751 -3.28 -0.48 2.45
CA ALA A 751 -4.05 0.74 2.68
C ALA A 751 -5.54 0.41 2.81
N THR A 752 -6.04 -0.56 2.03
CA THR A 752 -7.43 -1.01 2.16
C THR A 752 -7.64 -1.90 3.36
N TYR A 753 -6.69 -2.79 3.69
CA TYR A 753 -6.71 -3.55 4.94
C TYR A 753 -6.88 -2.64 6.18
N ASN A 754 -6.08 -1.58 6.28
CA ASN A 754 -6.14 -0.64 7.39
C ASN A 754 -7.38 0.28 7.33
N MET A 755 -7.86 0.65 6.13
CA MET A 755 -9.15 1.36 6.01
C MET A 755 -10.34 0.48 6.43
N LEU A 756 -10.33 -0.82 6.18
CA LEU A 756 -11.37 -1.75 6.65
C LEU A 756 -11.38 -1.84 8.18
N LYS A 757 -10.21 -1.95 8.83
CA LYS A 757 -10.07 -1.82 10.30
C LYS A 757 -10.71 -0.52 10.79
N LEU A 758 -10.21 0.64 10.35
CA LEU A 758 -10.71 1.97 10.72
C LEU A 758 -12.23 2.10 10.57
N THR A 759 -12.78 1.56 9.47
CA THR A 759 -14.21 1.58 9.18
C THR A 759 -15.02 0.75 10.18
N GLY A 760 -14.55 -0.47 10.46
CA GLY A 760 -15.19 -1.35 11.44
C GLY A 760 -15.15 -0.76 12.85
N ASP A 761 -14.01 -0.17 13.22
CA ASP A 761 -13.81 0.44 14.53
C ASP A 761 -14.64 1.72 14.70
N LEU A 762 -14.73 2.60 13.69
CA LEU A 762 -15.65 3.75 13.69
C LEU A 762 -17.11 3.32 13.88
N PHE A 763 -17.51 2.21 13.26
CA PHE A 763 -18.87 1.68 13.38
C PHE A 763 -19.19 1.18 14.80
N LEU A 764 -18.18 0.87 15.63
CA LEU A 764 -18.40 0.53 17.05
C LEU A 764 -18.87 1.73 17.89
N TYR A 765 -18.62 2.95 17.41
CA TYR A 765 -19.09 4.19 18.03
C TYR A 765 -20.39 4.68 17.38
N ASP A 766 -20.40 4.83 16.06
CA ASP A 766 -21.50 5.44 15.31
C ASP A 766 -21.96 4.53 14.16
N GLN A 767 -23.17 3.96 14.28
CA GLN A 767 -23.65 2.87 13.42
C GLN A 767 -24.22 3.35 12.08
N ARG A 768 -23.42 4.12 11.35
CA ARG A 768 -23.75 4.68 10.04
C ARG A 768 -23.68 3.63 8.93
N GLY A 769 -24.63 3.69 7.99
CA GLY A 769 -24.74 2.70 6.92
C GLY A 769 -23.57 2.73 5.93
N GLU A 770 -23.08 3.93 5.61
CA GLU A 770 -21.99 4.12 4.65
C GLU A 770 -20.66 3.50 5.10
N LEU A 771 -20.46 3.31 6.41
CA LEU A 771 -19.29 2.61 6.95
C LEU A 771 -19.32 1.14 6.49
N MET A 772 -20.39 0.40 6.78
CA MET A 772 -20.45 -1.03 6.41
C MET A 772 -20.72 -1.26 4.92
N ASP A 773 -21.21 -0.26 4.18
CA ASP A 773 -21.21 -0.28 2.71
C ASP A 773 -19.80 -0.10 2.12
N TYR A 774 -18.95 0.77 2.69
CA TYR A 774 -17.53 0.81 2.35
C TYR A 774 -16.83 -0.50 2.70
N TYR A 775 -17.14 -1.08 3.87
CA TYR A 775 -16.55 -2.35 4.30
C TYR A 775 -16.88 -3.48 3.32
N GLU A 776 -18.15 -3.61 2.91
CA GLU A 776 -18.58 -4.56 1.88
C GLU A 776 -17.83 -4.32 0.56
N ARG A 777 -17.75 -3.05 0.11
CA ARG A 777 -17.08 -2.68 -1.13
C ARG A 777 -15.60 -3.07 -1.14
N GLY A 778 -14.83 -2.65 -0.13
CA GLY A 778 -13.39 -2.95 -0.02
C GLY A 778 -13.11 -4.44 0.16
N LEU A 779 -13.95 -5.15 0.92
CA LEU A 779 -13.82 -6.59 1.13
C LEU A 779 -14.02 -7.38 -0.17
N TYR A 780 -15.15 -7.21 -0.85
CA TYR A 780 -15.47 -7.98 -2.06
C TYR A 780 -14.62 -7.58 -3.27
N ASN A 781 -14.36 -6.28 -3.46
CA ASN A 781 -13.80 -5.80 -4.73
C ASN A 781 -12.29 -5.58 -4.68
N HIS A 782 -11.68 -5.43 -3.50
CA HIS A 782 -10.24 -5.32 -3.34
C HIS A 782 -9.63 -6.51 -2.58
N ILE A 783 -10.05 -6.80 -1.34
CA ILE A 783 -9.39 -7.87 -0.55
C ILE A 783 -9.58 -9.26 -1.16
N LEU A 784 -10.76 -9.61 -1.68
CA LEU A 784 -10.92 -10.89 -2.40
C LEU A 784 -10.18 -10.91 -3.74
N SER A 785 -10.03 -9.76 -4.42
CA SER A 785 -9.40 -9.68 -5.74
C SER A 785 -7.87 -9.65 -5.69
N SER A 786 -7.28 -9.37 -4.52
CA SER A 786 -5.84 -9.34 -4.26
C SER A 786 -5.19 -10.72 -4.10
N VAL A 787 -5.95 -11.82 -4.10
CA VAL A 787 -5.45 -13.19 -3.92
C VAL A 787 -5.46 -13.96 -5.24
N ALA A 788 -4.43 -14.78 -5.47
CA ALA A 788 -4.30 -15.61 -6.66
C ALA A 788 -5.36 -16.74 -6.73
N GLU A 789 -5.63 -17.21 -7.94
CA GLU A 789 -6.65 -18.24 -8.19
C GLU A 789 -6.39 -19.54 -7.41
N ASN A 790 -5.15 -20.04 -7.44
CA ASN A 790 -4.78 -21.40 -7.01
C ASN A 790 -3.74 -21.45 -5.87
N SER A 791 -3.34 -20.32 -5.29
CA SER A 791 -2.30 -20.25 -4.24
C SER A 791 -2.55 -19.03 -3.32
N PRO A 792 -1.91 -18.93 -2.14
CA PRO A 792 -2.01 -17.74 -1.29
C PRO A 792 -1.17 -16.55 -1.81
N ALA A 793 -0.62 -16.62 -3.02
CA ALA A 793 0.09 -15.50 -3.61
C ALA A 793 -0.83 -14.28 -3.71
N ASN A 794 -0.30 -13.09 -3.43
CA ASN A 794 -1.10 -11.87 -3.33
C ASN A 794 -0.51 -10.68 -4.10
N THR A 795 -1.36 -9.71 -4.43
CA THR A 795 -0.97 -8.43 -5.04
C THR A 795 -0.36 -7.50 -4.01
N TYR A 796 0.53 -6.61 -4.46
CA TYR A 796 0.91 -5.41 -3.72
C TYR A 796 -0.02 -4.24 -4.10
N HIS A 797 0.05 -3.83 -5.37
CA HIS A 797 -0.87 -2.89 -6.01
C HIS A 797 -1.94 -3.66 -6.80
N VAL A 798 -3.19 -3.21 -6.76
CA VAL A 798 -4.26 -3.71 -7.63
C VAL A 798 -4.53 -2.70 -8.75
N PRO A 799 -4.06 -2.97 -9.99
CA PRO A 799 -4.16 -2.02 -11.08
C PRO A 799 -5.59 -1.97 -11.64
N LEU A 800 -6.04 -0.76 -11.99
CA LEU A 800 -7.39 -0.45 -12.48
C LEU A 800 -7.39 0.24 -13.86
N ARG A 801 -6.22 0.35 -14.49
CA ARG A 801 -6.05 0.96 -15.83
C ARG A 801 -6.60 0.03 -16.94
N PRO A 802 -6.90 0.55 -18.15
CA PRO A 802 -7.46 -0.24 -19.24
C PRO A 802 -6.57 -1.43 -19.66
N GLY A 803 -7.14 -2.64 -19.73
CA GLY A 803 -6.41 -3.86 -20.14
C GLY A 803 -5.28 -4.31 -19.21
N ALA A 804 -5.27 -3.83 -17.96
CA ALA A 804 -4.27 -4.17 -16.96
C ALA A 804 -4.35 -5.64 -16.53
N LEU A 805 -3.29 -6.14 -15.87
CA LEU A 805 -3.18 -7.50 -15.35
C LEU A 805 -2.76 -7.46 -13.88
N LYS A 806 -3.33 -8.32 -13.03
CA LYS A 806 -2.92 -8.44 -11.62
C LYS A 806 -1.64 -9.28 -11.53
N GLN A 807 -0.64 -8.80 -10.80
CA GLN A 807 0.58 -9.55 -10.48
C GLN A 807 0.46 -10.12 -9.06
N PHE A 808 0.70 -11.42 -8.89
CA PHE A 808 0.62 -12.12 -7.60
C PHE A 808 1.99 -12.69 -7.23
N GLY A 809 2.49 -12.37 -6.03
CA GLY A 809 3.78 -12.85 -5.53
C GLY A 809 3.66 -13.64 -4.22
N ASN A 810 4.77 -14.27 -3.81
CA ASN A 810 4.92 -15.02 -2.55
C ASN A 810 3.94 -16.22 -2.33
N PRO A 811 3.80 -17.17 -3.29
CA PRO A 811 2.92 -18.34 -3.14
C PRO A 811 3.31 -19.30 -1.99
N HIS A 812 4.53 -19.21 -1.46
CA HIS A 812 5.08 -20.12 -0.46
C HIS A 812 5.39 -19.45 0.89
N MET A 813 5.07 -18.16 1.06
CA MET A 813 5.34 -17.39 2.29
C MET A 813 6.82 -17.36 2.69
N THR A 814 7.73 -17.29 1.71
CA THR A 814 9.20 -17.34 1.89
C THR A 814 9.89 -15.97 1.82
N GLY A 815 9.19 -14.90 1.46
CA GLY A 815 9.73 -13.54 1.47
C GLY A 815 8.63 -12.50 1.48
N PHE A 816 8.81 -11.41 2.22
CA PHE A 816 7.72 -10.51 2.56
C PHE A 816 7.96 -9.07 2.14
N THR A 817 6.87 -8.46 1.67
CA THR A 817 6.61 -7.02 1.67
C THR A 817 5.54 -6.70 2.72
N CYS A 818 5.24 -5.41 2.95
CA CYS A 818 4.11 -5.01 3.80
C CYS A 818 2.79 -5.69 3.38
N CYS A 819 2.50 -5.75 2.07
CA CYS A 819 1.26 -6.32 1.54
C CYS A 819 1.16 -7.84 1.77
N ASN A 820 2.28 -8.57 1.75
CA ASN A 820 2.28 -9.98 2.12
C ASN A 820 1.94 -10.17 3.61
N GLY A 821 2.45 -9.28 4.47
CA GLY A 821 2.10 -9.24 5.90
C GLY A 821 0.61 -9.00 6.14
N THR A 822 0.02 -7.98 5.51
CA THR A 822 -1.42 -7.73 5.66
C THR A 822 -2.30 -8.77 4.98
N ALA A 823 -1.82 -9.45 3.93
CA ALA A 823 -2.57 -10.50 3.25
C ALA A 823 -2.75 -11.74 4.15
N ILE A 824 -1.71 -12.16 4.89
CA ILE A 824 -1.83 -13.29 5.83
C ILE A 824 -2.80 -12.98 6.96
N GLU A 825 -2.89 -11.73 7.44
CA GLU A 825 -3.90 -11.33 8.44
C GLU A 825 -5.32 -11.15 7.87
N SER A 826 -5.45 -10.68 6.63
CA SER A 826 -6.76 -10.44 6.01
C SER A 826 -7.53 -11.75 5.82
N ASN A 827 -6.83 -12.77 5.31
CA ASN A 827 -7.43 -14.04 4.91
C ASN A 827 -7.71 -14.99 6.09
N THR A 828 -7.16 -14.72 7.29
CA THR A 828 -7.38 -15.54 8.50
C THR A 828 -8.54 -15.07 9.38
N LYS A 829 -9.24 -13.99 9.03
CA LYS A 829 -10.25 -13.36 9.91
C LYS A 829 -11.55 -12.87 9.28
N PHE A 830 -11.89 -13.28 8.06
CA PHE A 830 -13.07 -12.79 7.31
C PHE A 830 -14.41 -12.77 8.08
N GLN A 831 -14.56 -13.60 9.11
CA GLN A 831 -15.75 -13.61 9.97
C GLN A 831 -15.90 -12.41 10.93
N ASN A 832 -14.83 -11.65 11.19
CA ASN A 832 -14.72 -10.70 12.30
C ASN A 832 -15.77 -9.57 12.27
N SER A 833 -16.19 -9.15 11.08
CA SER A 833 -17.09 -8.02 10.87
C SER A 833 -18.46 -8.42 10.31
N ILE A 834 -18.77 -9.73 10.22
CA ILE A 834 -20.10 -10.21 9.80
C ILE A 834 -21.17 -9.75 10.80
N TYR A 835 -20.85 -9.88 12.09
CA TYR A 835 -21.73 -9.55 13.20
C TYR A 835 -21.02 -8.71 14.26
N PHE A 836 -21.72 -7.74 14.83
CA PHE A 836 -21.36 -7.09 16.10
C PHE A 836 -22.52 -7.18 17.09
N LYS A 837 -22.24 -7.01 18.38
CA LYS A 837 -23.27 -6.93 19.44
C LYS A 837 -23.23 -5.54 20.09
N SER A 838 -24.35 -5.09 20.63
CA SER A 838 -24.35 -3.93 21.55
C SER A 838 -23.51 -4.23 22.79
N ALA A 839 -22.88 -3.21 23.39
CA ALA A 839 -22.18 -3.31 24.68
C ALA A 839 -23.13 -3.75 25.82
N ALA A 840 -24.41 -3.35 25.77
CA ALA A 840 -25.46 -3.84 26.66
C ALA A 840 -25.86 -5.32 26.44
N ASN A 841 -25.27 -5.98 25.44
CA ASN A 841 -25.52 -7.36 25.05
C ASN A 841 -27.03 -7.66 24.83
N ASP A 842 -27.77 -6.76 24.18
CA ASP A 842 -29.21 -6.85 23.92
C ASP A 842 -29.62 -6.61 22.45
N ALA A 843 -28.68 -6.22 21.59
CA ALA A 843 -28.85 -6.12 20.15
C ALA A 843 -27.71 -6.82 19.37
N LEU A 844 -28.09 -7.44 18.26
CA LEU A 844 -27.19 -8.00 17.22
C LEU A 844 -27.24 -7.09 16.00
N TYR A 845 -26.08 -6.77 15.42
CA TYR A 845 -25.96 -6.11 14.13
C TYR A 845 -25.49 -7.14 13.11
N VAL A 846 -26.23 -7.30 12.02
CA VAL A 846 -25.89 -8.16 10.87
C VAL A 846 -25.41 -7.23 9.77
N ASN A 847 -24.09 -7.16 9.62
CA ASN A 847 -23.44 -6.22 8.72
C ASN A 847 -23.19 -6.82 7.35
N LEU A 848 -22.68 -8.06 7.29
CA LEU A 848 -22.31 -8.72 6.05
C LEU A 848 -23.17 -9.96 5.80
N TYR A 849 -23.54 -10.16 4.54
CA TYR A 849 -24.39 -11.26 4.10
C TYR A 849 -23.53 -12.44 3.62
N ILE A 850 -22.81 -13.03 4.57
CA ILE A 850 -21.83 -14.11 4.33
C ILE A 850 -22.33 -15.40 5.03
N PRO A 851 -22.30 -16.57 4.37
CA PRO A 851 -22.77 -17.83 4.96
C PRO A 851 -21.98 -18.16 6.23
N SER A 852 -22.66 -18.23 7.37
CA SER A 852 -21.98 -18.27 8.67
C SER A 852 -22.85 -18.77 9.81
N THR A 853 -22.21 -19.26 10.87
CA THR A 853 -22.85 -19.62 12.14
C THR A 853 -22.25 -18.80 13.27
N LEU A 854 -23.04 -17.94 13.91
CA LEU A 854 -22.69 -17.21 15.13
C LEU A 854 -23.17 -17.98 16.36
N LYS A 855 -22.26 -18.29 17.30
CA LYS A 855 -22.54 -18.80 18.64
C LYS A 855 -22.51 -17.65 19.65
N TRP A 856 -23.66 -17.03 19.91
CA TRP A 856 -23.81 -15.97 20.90
C TRP A 856 -23.95 -16.56 22.30
N THR A 857 -22.81 -16.99 22.85
CA THR A 857 -22.69 -17.73 24.12
C THR A 857 -23.37 -17.01 25.29
N GLU A 858 -23.22 -15.69 25.37
CA GLU A 858 -23.76 -14.83 26.43
C GLU A 858 -25.30 -14.72 26.41
N LYS A 859 -25.95 -15.10 25.30
CA LYS A 859 -27.41 -15.23 25.17
C LYS A 859 -27.89 -16.68 25.18
N ASN A 860 -26.99 -17.65 25.13
CA ASN A 860 -27.29 -19.05 24.80
C ASN A 860 -28.13 -19.18 23.50
N VAL A 861 -27.73 -18.43 22.47
CA VAL A 861 -28.40 -18.40 21.15
C VAL A 861 -27.36 -18.69 20.06
N THR A 862 -27.76 -19.46 19.06
CA THR A 862 -27.00 -19.62 17.80
C THR A 862 -27.80 -19.02 16.65
N ILE A 863 -27.14 -18.21 15.82
CA ILE A 863 -27.71 -17.63 14.60
C ILE A 863 -27.01 -18.28 13.41
N GLU A 864 -27.78 -18.94 12.55
CA GLU A 864 -27.28 -19.53 11.30
C GLU A 864 -27.74 -18.67 10.12
N GLN A 865 -26.78 -18.10 9.39
CA GLN A 865 -27.00 -17.37 8.15
C GLN A 865 -26.73 -18.29 6.96
N LYS A 866 -27.79 -18.58 6.19
CA LYS A 866 -27.76 -19.39 4.97
C LYS A 866 -28.06 -18.53 3.75
N THR A 867 -27.10 -18.46 2.82
CA THR A 867 -27.17 -17.69 1.58
C THR A 867 -26.14 -18.19 0.56
N SER A 868 -26.29 -17.86 -0.72
CA SER A 868 -25.25 -17.89 -1.75
C SER A 868 -24.84 -16.48 -2.21
N PHE A 869 -25.16 -15.44 -1.45
CA PHE A 869 -24.74 -14.06 -1.72
C PHE A 869 -23.22 -13.98 -1.93
N PRO A 870 -22.73 -13.34 -3.01
CA PRO A 870 -23.43 -12.43 -3.92
C PRO A 870 -24.02 -13.09 -5.18
N ASN A 871 -24.09 -14.41 -5.29
CA ASN A 871 -24.71 -15.13 -6.42
C ASN A 871 -26.25 -15.29 -6.29
N GLU A 872 -26.84 -14.83 -5.18
CA GLU A 872 -28.29 -14.70 -5.00
C GLU A 872 -28.62 -13.43 -4.19
N ASP A 873 -29.83 -12.90 -4.38
CA ASP A 873 -30.32 -11.66 -3.76
C ASP A 873 -30.98 -11.89 -2.38
N HIS A 874 -30.82 -13.09 -1.81
CA HIS A 874 -31.55 -13.57 -0.65
C HIS A 874 -30.62 -14.10 0.46
N THR A 875 -30.98 -13.90 1.71
CA THR A 875 -30.35 -14.55 2.87
C THR A 875 -31.40 -14.93 3.91
N GLN A 876 -31.20 -16.07 4.56
CA GLN A 876 -32.04 -16.53 5.67
C GLN A 876 -31.22 -16.62 6.95
N LEU A 877 -31.69 -15.94 8.00
CA LEU A 877 -31.22 -16.11 9.37
C LEU A 877 -32.14 -17.09 10.09
N THR A 878 -31.59 -18.15 10.69
CA THR A 878 -32.32 -19.09 11.55
C THR A 878 -31.82 -18.95 12.98
N ILE A 879 -32.76 -18.78 13.92
CA ILE A 879 -32.47 -18.61 15.35
C ILE A 879 -32.63 -19.95 16.06
N LYS A 880 -31.59 -20.37 16.79
CA LYS A 880 -31.59 -21.56 17.65
C LYS A 880 -31.39 -21.10 19.09
N GLY A 881 -32.26 -21.53 19.99
CA GLY A 881 -32.41 -20.96 21.34
C GLY A 881 -33.52 -19.90 21.42
N ASN A 882 -33.80 -19.40 22.62
CA ASN A 882 -34.91 -18.48 22.91
C ASN A 882 -34.40 -17.22 23.61
N GLY A 883 -34.89 -16.03 23.24
CA GLY A 883 -34.43 -14.80 23.88
C GLY A 883 -35.21 -13.55 23.50
N ASN A 884 -34.99 -12.47 24.27
CA ASN A 884 -35.39 -11.12 23.89
C ASN A 884 -34.14 -10.33 23.51
N PHE A 885 -34.07 -9.88 22.26
CA PHE A 885 -33.00 -9.06 21.72
C PHE A 885 -33.41 -8.43 20.40
N THR A 886 -32.84 -7.27 20.08
CA THR A 886 -32.99 -6.62 18.78
C THR A 886 -32.06 -7.28 17.75
N ILE A 887 -32.50 -7.44 16.50
CA ILE A 887 -31.63 -7.72 15.36
C ILE A 887 -31.70 -6.51 14.41
N ASN A 888 -30.58 -5.86 14.18
CA ASN A 888 -30.42 -4.77 13.22
C ASN A 888 -29.79 -5.36 11.95
N VAL A 889 -30.51 -5.37 10.84
CA VAL A 889 -30.00 -5.86 9.55
C VAL A 889 -29.64 -4.69 8.64
N ARG A 890 -28.44 -4.68 8.03
CA ARG A 890 -28.02 -3.60 7.12
C ARG A 890 -28.91 -3.57 5.88
N VAL A 891 -29.42 -2.40 5.52
CA VAL A 891 -30.07 -2.15 4.24
C VAL A 891 -29.05 -1.43 3.35
N PRO A 892 -28.36 -2.12 2.42
CA PRO A 892 -27.25 -1.53 1.67
C PRO A 892 -27.70 -0.38 0.76
N HIS A 893 -26.87 0.63 0.50
CA HIS A 893 -27.25 1.75 -0.38
C HIS A 893 -27.62 1.31 -1.80
N TRP A 894 -27.08 0.20 -2.29
CA TRP A 894 -27.37 -0.33 -3.63
C TRP A 894 -28.74 -1.01 -3.73
N ALA A 895 -29.42 -1.31 -2.61
CA ALA A 895 -30.70 -2.06 -2.56
C ALA A 895 -31.94 -1.23 -2.98
N ASN A 896 -31.83 -0.48 -4.07
CA ASN A 896 -32.82 0.50 -4.53
C ASN A 896 -34.10 -0.11 -5.15
N LYS A 897 -34.10 -1.41 -5.48
CA LYS A 897 -35.32 -2.15 -5.86
C LYS A 897 -36.20 -2.54 -4.67
N GLY A 898 -35.72 -2.32 -3.44
CA GLY A 898 -36.40 -2.64 -2.21
C GLY A 898 -35.62 -3.62 -1.34
N PHE A 899 -36.05 -3.72 -0.09
CA PHE A 899 -35.52 -4.63 0.92
C PHE A 899 -36.72 -5.30 1.58
N PHE A 900 -36.93 -6.57 1.29
CA PHE A 900 -38.12 -7.32 1.69
C PHE A 900 -37.79 -8.25 2.85
N VAL A 901 -38.65 -8.28 3.87
CA VAL A 901 -38.46 -9.10 5.06
C VAL A 901 -39.65 -10.04 5.22
N LYS A 902 -39.39 -11.33 5.45
CA LYS A 902 -40.38 -12.26 6.01
C LYS A 902 -39.88 -12.80 7.33
N ILE A 903 -40.79 -13.00 8.28
CA ILE A 903 -40.49 -13.66 9.56
C ILE A 903 -41.42 -14.86 9.70
N ASN A 904 -40.86 -16.05 9.87
CA ASN A 904 -41.57 -17.32 9.85
C ASN A 904 -42.49 -17.46 8.61
N GLY A 905 -41.95 -17.14 7.43
CA GLY A 905 -42.66 -17.14 6.15
C GLY A 905 -43.68 -16.02 5.93
N LYS A 906 -43.95 -15.16 6.92
CA LYS A 906 -44.92 -14.07 6.82
C LYS A 906 -44.25 -12.75 6.42
N PRO A 907 -44.66 -12.11 5.30
CA PRO A 907 -44.12 -10.80 4.92
C PRO A 907 -44.41 -9.72 5.97
N GLU A 908 -43.38 -8.99 6.38
CA GLU A 908 -43.45 -7.89 7.33
C GLU A 908 -43.63 -6.55 6.60
N LYS A 909 -44.61 -5.74 7.02
CA LYS A 909 -44.91 -4.43 6.41
C LYS A 909 -44.02 -3.34 7.01
N ILE A 910 -42.74 -3.35 6.65
CA ILE A 910 -41.72 -2.42 7.19
C ILE A 910 -41.16 -1.53 6.07
N LYS A 911 -40.96 -0.25 6.37
CA LYS A 911 -40.25 0.68 5.49
C LYS A 911 -38.75 0.60 5.76
N ALA A 912 -38.03 -0.05 4.86
CA ALA A 912 -36.57 0.01 4.80
C ALA A 912 -36.10 1.25 4.01
N THR A 913 -34.88 1.71 4.28
CA THR A 913 -34.23 2.83 3.57
C THR A 913 -32.81 2.39 3.19
N PRO A 914 -32.40 2.45 1.91
CA PRO A 914 -31.02 2.16 1.51
C PRO A 914 -29.99 3.00 2.27
N GLY A 915 -28.84 2.41 2.62
CA GLY A 915 -27.78 3.04 3.41
C GLY A 915 -28.12 3.17 4.90
N SER A 916 -28.91 2.25 5.47
CA SER A 916 -29.31 2.31 6.89
C SER A 916 -29.40 0.93 7.54
N TYR A 917 -29.84 0.86 8.80
CA TYR A 917 -30.11 -0.40 9.49
C TYR A 917 -31.59 -0.55 9.81
N LEU A 918 -32.17 -1.71 9.47
CA LEU A 918 -33.55 -2.05 9.79
C LEU A 918 -33.62 -2.78 11.13
N ARG A 919 -34.32 -2.17 12.10
CA ARG A 919 -34.46 -2.70 13.46
C ARG A 919 -35.61 -3.70 13.59
N LEU A 920 -35.29 -4.97 13.85
CA LEU A 920 -36.23 -6.05 14.13
C LEU A 920 -36.21 -6.40 15.63
N ASN A 921 -37.18 -5.89 16.39
CA ASN A 921 -37.31 -6.15 17.83
C ASN A 921 -38.45 -7.13 18.11
N LYS A 922 -38.13 -8.37 18.51
CA LYS A 922 -39.09 -9.42 18.85
C LYS A 922 -38.55 -10.30 20.00
N LYS A 923 -39.45 -11.05 20.63
CA LYS A 923 -39.11 -12.19 21.48
C LYS A 923 -38.94 -13.42 20.60
N TRP A 924 -37.69 -13.73 20.26
CA TRP A 924 -37.32 -14.83 19.38
C TRP A 924 -37.42 -16.18 20.08
N LYS A 925 -37.83 -17.19 19.31
CA LYS A 925 -37.97 -18.59 19.71
C LYS A 925 -37.02 -19.48 18.91
N ASP A 926 -36.79 -20.67 19.45
CA ASP A 926 -36.07 -21.72 18.74
C ASP A 926 -36.79 -22.08 17.44
N GLY A 927 -36.06 -22.06 16.32
CA GLY A 927 -36.59 -22.29 14.99
C GLY A 927 -37.21 -21.07 14.29
N ASP A 928 -37.22 -19.87 14.91
CA ASP A 928 -37.66 -18.66 14.21
C ASP A 928 -36.72 -18.34 13.02
N THR A 929 -37.30 -17.96 11.88
CA THR A 929 -36.57 -17.59 10.66
C THR A 929 -36.84 -16.15 10.25
N ILE A 930 -35.81 -15.50 9.69
CA ILE A 930 -35.87 -14.18 9.07
C ILE A 930 -35.33 -14.33 7.64
N GLU A 931 -36.19 -14.21 6.64
CA GLU A 931 -35.80 -14.14 5.23
C GLU A 931 -35.65 -12.67 4.84
N LEU A 932 -34.50 -12.32 4.26
CA LEU A 932 -34.21 -11.00 3.70
C LEU A 932 -34.01 -11.15 2.19
N GLN A 933 -34.64 -10.31 1.39
CA GLN A 933 -34.44 -10.25 -0.06
C GLN A 933 -34.13 -8.81 -0.50
N MET A 934 -33.10 -8.66 -1.33
CA MET A 934 -32.47 -7.40 -1.71
C MET A 934 -32.17 -7.39 -3.23
N PRO A 935 -33.19 -7.26 -4.11
CA PRO A 935 -33.00 -7.50 -5.54
C PRO A 935 -31.92 -6.60 -6.14
N PHE A 936 -30.92 -7.22 -6.75
CA PHE A 936 -29.79 -6.52 -7.36
C PHE A 936 -30.22 -5.76 -8.62
N ASP A 937 -29.57 -4.62 -8.85
CA ASP A 937 -29.66 -3.86 -10.09
C ASP A 937 -28.27 -3.44 -10.55
N PHE A 938 -28.16 -3.11 -11.83
CA PHE A 938 -26.95 -2.50 -12.38
C PHE A 938 -26.87 -1.03 -11.99
N HIS A 939 -25.68 -0.61 -11.54
CA HIS A 939 -25.38 0.80 -11.34
C HIS A 939 -23.94 1.11 -11.76
N LEU A 940 -23.66 2.40 -11.87
CA LEU A 940 -22.35 2.92 -12.25
C LEU A 940 -21.74 3.65 -11.06
N GLU A 941 -20.43 3.46 -10.83
CA GLU A 941 -19.63 4.23 -9.88
C GLU A 941 -18.63 5.09 -10.67
N PRO A 942 -18.93 6.38 -10.90
CA PRO A 942 -18.11 7.26 -11.73
C PRO A 942 -16.84 7.76 -11.03
N VAL A 943 -15.78 8.02 -11.80
CA VAL A 943 -14.62 8.77 -11.29
C VAL A 943 -15.05 10.21 -10.99
N MET A 944 -14.75 10.66 -9.77
CA MET A 944 -15.23 11.90 -9.16
C MET A 944 -15.04 13.18 -9.98
N ASP A 945 -13.97 13.29 -10.77
CA ASP A 945 -13.62 14.42 -11.63
C ASP A 945 -13.84 14.16 -13.14
N GLN A 946 -14.13 12.92 -13.54
CA GLN A 946 -14.38 12.54 -14.94
C GLN A 946 -15.47 11.47 -15.03
N GLN A 947 -16.73 11.89 -14.88
CA GLN A 947 -17.88 11.03 -14.62
C GLN A 947 -18.22 10.05 -15.76
N ASN A 948 -17.84 10.28 -17.02
CA ASN A 948 -18.03 9.27 -18.07
C ASN A 948 -17.09 8.07 -17.89
N ILE A 949 -15.99 8.22 -17.17
CA ILE A 949 -15.13 7.10 -16.77
C ILE A 949 -15.73 6.49 -15.51
N ALA A 950 -16.37 5.32 -15.63
CA ALA A 950 -17.13 4.71 -14.54
C ALA A 950 -16.97 3.19 -14.48
N SER A 951 -17.03 2.62 -13.28
CA SER A 951 -17.10 1.17 -13.07
C SER A 951 -18.55 0.69 -13.08
N LEU A 952 -18.79 -0.52 -13.61
CA LEU A 952 -20.09 -1.18 -13.60
C LEU A 952 -20.21 -2.10 -12.39
N PHE A 953 -21.32 -1.99 -11.66
CA PHE A 953 -21.65 -2.83 -10.53
C PHE A 953 -22.96 -3.59 -10.76
N TYR A 954 -23.09 -4.79 -10.17
CA TYR A 954 -24.35 -5.50 -10.00
C TYR A 954 -24.49 -5.92 -8.54
N GLY A 955 -25.45 -5.31 -7.82
CA GLY A 955 -25.43 -5.35 -6.35
C GLY A 955 -24.11 -4.78 -5.81
N PRO A 956 -23.47 -5.38 -4.80
CA PRO A 956 -22.19 -4.89 -4.25
C PRO A 956 -20.96 -5.19 -5.13
N ILE A 957 -21.13 -5.95 -6.22
CA ILE A 957 -20.02 -6.57 -6.95
C ILE A 957 -19.65 -5.74 -8.18
N LEU A 958 -18.39 -5.32 -8.22
CA LEU A 958 -17.78 -4.70 -9.38
C LEU A 958 -17.56 -5.75 -10.47
N LEU A 959 -18.05 -5.45 -11.66
CA LEU A 959 -17.89 -6.25 -12.85
C LEU A 959 -16.74 -5.71 -13.70
N ALA A 960 -15.70 -6.52 -13.88
CA ALA A 960 -14.58 -6.20 -14.74
C ALA A 960 -14.81 -6.76 -16.14
N ALA A 961 -14.58 -5.95 -17.18
CA ALA A 961 -14.56 -6.43 -18.56
C ALA A 961 -13.33 -7.30 -18.76
N GLU A 962 -13.51 -8.50 -19.32
CA GLU A 962 -12.39 -9.36 -19.73
C GLU A 962 -11.77 -8.84 -21.02
N GLU A 963 -10.45 -8.67 -21.04
CA GLU A 963 -9.70 -8.11 -22.15
C GLU A 963 -8.76 -9.16 -22.75
N THR A 964 -8.55 -9.13 -24.07
CA THR A 964 -7.62 -10.01 -24.77
C THR A 964 -6.24 -9.38 -24.97
N GLU A 965 -6.14 -8.05 -24.92
CA GLU A 965 -4.90 -7.28 -25.05
C GLU A 965 -4.90 -6.02 -24.16
N PRO A 966 -3.71 -5.45 -23.85
CA PRO A 966 -3.59 -4.14 -23.19
C PRO A 966 -4.16 -3.00 -24.00
N ARG A 967 -4.57 -1.94 -23.29
CA ARG A 967 -5.26 -0.80 -23.86
C ARG A 967 -4.66 0.51 -23.34
N LYS A 968 -4.74 1.55 -24.16
CA LYS A 968 -4.53 2.95 -23.74
C LYS A 968 -5.84 3.66 -23.46
N ASP A 969 -6.83 3.38 -24.32
CA ASP A 969 -8.16 3.94 -24.21
C ASP A 969 -9.04 3.06 -23.32
N TRP A 970 -9.79 3.72 -22.44
CA TRP A 970 -10.88 3.14 -21.67
C TRP A 970 -11.85 2.40 -22.60
N ARG A 971 -12.34 1.24 -22.16
CA ARG A 971 -13.31 0.46 -22.93
C ARG A 971 -14.61 1.25 -23.05
N LYS A 972 -14.99 1.59 -24.29
CA LYS A 972 -16.25 2.28 -24.58
C LYS A 972 -17.43 1.34 -24.43
N VAL A 973 -18.50 1.81 -23.79
CA VAL A 973 -19.78 1.11 -23.67
C VAL A 973 -20.94 2.10 -23.84
N THR A 974 -22.04 1.64 -24.43
CA THR A 974 -23.26 2.45 -24.59
C THR A 974 -24.44 1.82 -23.89
N LEU A 975 -24.98 2.48 -22.86
CA LEU A 975 -26.03 1.97 -21.98
C LEU A 975 -27.29 2.84 -22.09
N ASP A 976 -28.47 2.28 -21.80
CA ASP A 976 -29.74 3.02 -21.84
C ASP A 976 -29.88 3.92 -20.61
N VAL A 977 -30.13 5.21 -20.81
CA VAL A 977 -30.16 6.23 -19.75
C VAL A 977 -31.21 5.96 -18.67
N LYS A 978 -32.30 5.26 -19.00
CA LYS A 978 -33.43 4.97 -18.09
C LYS A 978 -33.30 3.62 -17.40
N ASN A 979 -32.53 2.69 -17.96
CA ASN A 979 -32.26 1.38 -17.38
C ASN A 979 -30.91 0.86 -17.89
N ILE A 980 -29.87 1.04 -17.07
CA ILE A 980 -28.50 0.61 -17.36
C ILE A 980 -28.42 -0.87 -17.77
N GLY A 981 -29.20 -1.74 -17.12
CA GLY A 981 -29.23 -3.19 -17.40
C GLY A 981 -29.95 -3.60 -18.70
N LYS A 982 -30.68 -2.70 -19.36
CA LYS A 982 -31.55 -3.05 -20.51
C LYS A 982 -30.81 -3.65 -21.71
N THR A 983 -29.55 -3.28 -21.91
CA THR A 983 -28.69 -3.77 -23.00
C THR A 983 -27.58 -4.69 -22.51
N ILE A 984 -27.68 -5.18 -21.27
CA ILE A 984 -26.72 -6.09 -20.66
C ILE A 984 -27.35 -7.48 -20.65
N GLU A 985 -26.75 -8.41 -21.39
CA GLU A 985 -27.17 -9.81 -21.44
C GLU A 985 -26.38 -10.63 -20.40
N GLY A 986 -26.88 -11.76 -19.92
CA GLY A 986 -26.10 -12.60 -19.00
C GLY A 986 -26.89 -13.54 -18.09
N ASP A 987 -26.17 -14.13 -17.14
CA ASP A 987 -26.69 -15.02 -16.10
C ASP A 987 -26.38 -14.42 -14.72
N PRO A 988 -27.35 -13.70 -14.10
CA PRO A 988 -27.17 -13.13 -12.77
C PRO A 988 -26.74 -14.11 -11.69
N THR A 989 -27.08 -15.40 -11.82
CA THR A 989 -26.73 -16.42 -10.82
C THR A 989 -25.25 -16.81 -10.86
N LYS A 990 -24.57 -16.54 -11.98
CA LYS A 990 -23.12 -16.68 -12.16
C LYS A 990 -22.37 -15.36 -12.03
N LEU A 991 -23.08 -14.23 -12.02
CA LEU A 991 -22.53 -12.88 -12.15
C LEU A 991 -21.76 -12.66 -13.48
N GLU A 992 -22.11 -13.43 -14.52
CA GLU A 992 -21.51 -13.37 -15.85
C GLU A 992 -22.41 -12.61 -16.82
N PHE A 993 -21.91 -11.52 -17.37
CA PHE A 993 -22.66 -10.60 -18.23
C PHE A 993 -21.93 -10.29 -19.53
N LYS A 994 -22.64 -9.77 -20.53
CA LYS A 994 -22.09 -9.39 -21.83
C LYS A 994 -22.59 -8.02 -22.27
N ILE A 995 -21.65 -7.22 -22.77
CA ILE A 995 -21.90 -5.93 -23.44
C ILE A 995 -21.05 -5.95 -24.71
N ASP A 996 -21.68 -5.77 -25.88
CA ASP A 996 -21.04 -5.80 -27.20
C ASP A 996 -20.13 -7.04 -27.38
N GLY A 997 -20.62 -8.21 -26.97
CA GLY A 997 -19.92 -9.50 -27.03
C GLY A 997 -18.78 -9.71 -26.03
N THR A 998 -18.37 -8.67 -25.29
CA THR A 998 -17.32 -8.74 -24.27
C THR A 998 -17.89 -9.29 -22.97
N LEU A 999 -17.19 -10.24 -22.32
CA LEU A 999 -17.57 -10.80 -21.02
C LEU A 999 -17.26 -9.81 -19.88
N TYR A 1000 -18.17 -9.71 -18.93
CA TYR A 1000 -18.05 -8.98 -17.68
C TYR A 1000 -18.32 -9.95 -16.53
N LYS A 1001 -17.42 -10.01 -15.55
CA LYS A 1001 -17.53 -10.94 -14.41
C LYS A 1001 -16.94 -10.31 -13.14
N PRO A 1002 -17.17 -10.87 -11.93
CA PRO A 1002 -16.68 -10.29 -10.69
C PRO A 1002 -15.17 -10.03 -10.73
N PHE A 1003 -14.73 -8.86 -10.29
CA PHE A 1003 -13.30 -8.52 -10.35
C PHE A 1003 -12.41 -9.45 -9.50
N TYR A 1004 -12.98 -10.05 -8.46
CA TYR A 1004 -12.30 -11.07 -7.66
C TYR A 1004 -12.15 -12.44 -8.35
N GLU A 1005 -12.87 -12.73 -9.44
CA GLU A 1005 -12.65 -13.90 -10.31
C GLU A 1005 -11.98 -13.57 -11.65
N THR A 1006 -11.52 -12.33 -11.82
CA THR A 1006 -10.83 -11.90 -13.03
C THR A 1006 -9.31 -11.91 -12.80
N TYR A 1007 -8.66 -13.01 -13.17
CA TYR A 1007 -7.19 -13.17 -13.09
C TYR A 1007 -6.47 -12.77 -14.39
N GLY A 1008 -7.19 -12.76 -15.52
CA GLY A 1008 -6.69 -12.29 -16.82
C GLY A 1008 -6.67 -10.76 -16.95
N ARG A 1009 -6.43 -10.28 -18.17
CA ARG A 1009 -6.46 -8.85 -18.47
C ARG A 1009 -7.85 -8.28 -18.33
N HIS A 1010 -7.95 -7.04 -17.88
CA HIS A 1010 -9.25 -6.47 -17.55
C HIS A 1010 -9.34 -4.94 -17.69
N SER A 1011 -10.58 -4.45 -17.85
CA SER A 1011 -10.92 -3.04 -17.65
C SER A 1011 -11.99 -2.93 -16.56
N VAL A 1012 -11.64 -2.28 -15.45
CA VAL A 1012 -12.55 -2.02 -14.31
C VAL A 1012 -13.31 -0.71 -14.47
N TYR A 1013 -12.71 0.28 -15.13
CA TYR A 1013 -13.37 1.52 -15.53
C TYR A 1013 -13.59 1.53 -17.05
N LEU A 1014 -14.72 2.11 -17.46
CA LEU A 1014 -15.25 2.12 -18.81
C LEU A 1014 -15.54 3.57 -19.22
N ASP A 1015 -15.43 3.89 -20.51
CA ASP A 1015 -15.90 5.16 -21.08
C ASP A 1015 -17.39 5.01 -21.47
N VAL A 1016 -18.27 5.43 -20.56
CA VAL A 1016 -19.71 5.20 -20.64
C VAL A 1016 -20.42 6.34 -21.37
N THR A 1017 -21.11 5.98 -22.45
CA THR A 1017 -22.11 6.85 -23.12
C THR A 1017 -23.52 6.38 -22.75
N LEU A 1018 -24.40 7.33 -22.44
CA LEU A 1018 -25.83 7.06 -22.20
C LEU A 1018 -26.68 7.50 -23.39
N LYS A 1019 -27.61 6.65 -23.82
CA LYS A 1019 -28.57 6.89 -24.93
C LYS A 1019 -30.03 6.86 -24.45
#